data_AF-A0A1B6FQK4-F1
#
_entry.id   AF-A0A1B6FQK4-F1
#
_cell.length_a   1.000
_cell.length_b   1.000
_cell.length_c   1.000
_cell.angle_alpha   90.00
_cell.angle_beta   90.00
_cell.angle_gamma   90.00
#
_symmetry.space_group_name_H-M   'P 1'
#
loop_
_entity.id
_entity.type
_entity.pdbx_description
1 polymer ?
#
loop_
_entity_poly.entity_id
_entity_poly.type
_entity_poly.pdbx_seq_one_letter_code
_entity_poly.pdbx_strand_id
1 'polypeptide(L)'
;MALDKSRRSTAAQYFMDEEEDERNPRSTAQKVVDWLNKASLASSSSRIELLSKVQESIVHKEVDLLDNFLDEMLAFLTDRNADVRKFIVGFIEEASKKDWDLLPRVLPSLQMLLTDSSPQVQKRVIQAFNVVYRNILGWVAKATTVTDDMTSVWNIQSNIKKMIVDMVDSENDGIRTHSVKFLETLVLLQTYPEADSLKRENDFSLEDIPLGLKIARRRKLEEEALTVFDLMVKFHGSPHISSVNLMACMGSLTLIAKMRPQFMGKVVAALETLHTNLPPTLSKSQVSSVRKHLKLQLLTLLKHPAAVDFLQNITTLLTDLGATYHEVMKSYPKTDEIRKRIKRSATGALETVSAKKPKVVADTAAAPLPAVVTETAIDITEQYIMERMCPELATDMVIMAMDNVPDAMPPLFAAIYTPIAAAGTQGQIKHVARLLATQLNAVGLGPGAALAKSTPVLRDDDEDEDEDKQRIATLVQGVVGGPPPAVPPPPTLNLSNIKHPKRRALKLSEITRPMDERKRQKMTVDAVRRILRTEKNALFGGVFPLYTKMVATLGTTSGEDVKQTVLEFIMEDLRKRLHLALAWLYEEYSYMQGFNRLPPALKTKNYNPEMNYSSLLRNLISAIIHRPDIKDRETLLYRVYLEAPMITDEAIEILKELCSTEVVCLAILQEMVVRRPPRFLMYINALLIHTSHENQDVRETAINCIVALHTRIDLQSIIEEYAILYLTFLRLPKPPEVLFGPDKGRPERSEYWTEEAIRACLYLYLVLLPIKQELIHELAATYVLTGADVKRTILRVVEQPVRAMGMHSP
;
A
#
# COMPACT_ATOMS: atom_id res chain seq x y z
N MET A 1 -0.50 -62.66 -53.20
CA MET A 1 -0.52 -63.22 -51.84
C MET A 1 0.25 -62.22 -50.97
N ALA A 2 -0.38 -61.36 -50.18
CA ALA A 2 -1.32 -61.68 -49.08
C ALA A 2 -0.66 -62.68 -48.12
N LEU A 3 -0.54 -62.52 -46.80
CA LEU A 3 -0.98 -61.55 -45.80
C LEU A 3 -0.88 -62.38 -44.51
N ASP A 4 0.19 -62.27 -43.71
CA ASP A 4 0.12 -62.69 -42.28
C ASP A 4 1.24 -62.12 -41.39
N LYS A 5 1.37 -60.79 -41.39
CA LYS A 5 2.14 -60.05 -40.37
C LYS A 5 1.31 -58.92 -39.80
N SER A 6 0.18 -59.27 -39.20
CA SER A 6 -0.60 -58.37 -38.35
C SER A 6 -1.21 -59.15 -37.19
N ARG A 7 -1.31 -58.51 -36.01
CA ARG A 7 -1.76 -59.09 -34.73
C ARG A 7 -0.81 -60.09 -34.06
N ARG A 8 0.34 -59.58 -33.59
CA ARG A 8 0.79 -59.94 -32.24
C ARG A 8 0.39 -58.80 -31.30
N SER A 9 -0.13 -59.14 -30.13
CA SER A 9 -0.59 -58.15 -29.14
C SER A 9 0.60 -57.38 -28.56
N THR A 10 0.42 -56.10 -28.25
CA THR A 10 1.42 -55.28 -27.56
C THR A 10 1.87 -55.92 -26.24
N ALA A 11 0.98 -56.65 -25.56
CA ALA A 11 1.30 -57.42 -24.37
C ALA A 11 2.34 -58.54 -24.63
N ALA A 12 2.33 -59.16 -25.80
CA ALA A 12 3.28 -60.23 -26.15
C ALA A 12 4.66 -59.71 -26.55
N GLN A 13 4.82 -58.40 -26.80
CA GLN A 13 6.15 -57.77 -26.83
C GLN A 13 6.59 -57.41 -25.41
N TYR A 14 5.67 -56.93 -24.56
CA TYR A 14 5.91 -56.61 -23.16
C TYR A 14 6.50 -57.79 -22.36
N PHE A 15 5.90 -58.99 -22.49
CA PHE A 15 6.40 -60.18 -21.79
C PHE A 15 7.73 -60.73 -22.34
N MET A 16 8.05 -60.50 -23.61
CA MET A 16 9.34 -60.95 -24.17
C MET A 16 10.49 -60.00 -23.78
N ASP A 17 10.23 -58.70 -23.65
CA ASP A 17 11.18 -57.74 -23.06
C ASP A 17 11.43 -58.07 -21.58
N GLU A 18 10.41 -58.50 -20.81
CA GLU A 18 10.58 -59.00 -19.43
C GLU A 18 11.42 -60.30 -19.36
N GLU A 19 11.21 -61.26 -20.28
CA GLU A 19 11.98 -62.53 -20.31
C GLU A 19 13.46 -62.37 -20.73
N GLU A 20 13.83 -61.33 -21.49
CA GLU A 20 15.24 -60.98 -21.72
C GLU A 20 15.87 -60.24 -20.52
N ASP A 21 15.09 -59.46 -19.77
CA ASP A 21 15.58 -58.63 -18.65
C ASP A 21 15.96 -59.44 -17.39
N GLU A 22 15.44 -60.67 -17.22
CA GLU A 22 15.83 -61.57 -16.11
C GLU A 22 17.25 -62.17 -16.25
N ARG A 23 17.86 -62.16 -17.45
CA ARG A 23 19.12 -62.88 -17.71
C ARG A 23 20.40 -62.10 -17.43
N ASN A 24 20.32 -60.84 -17.00
CA ASN A 24 21.48 -60.05 -16.59
C ASN A 24 21.12 -59.02 -15.51
N PRO A 25 21.58 -59.19 -14.25
CA PRO A 25 21.40 -58.19 -13.21
C PRO A 25 22.36 -57.01 -13.43
N ARG A 26 22.08 -56.18 -14.45
CA ARG A 26 22.61 -54.81 -14.51
C ARG A 26 22.03 -54.05 -13.33
N SER A 27 22.90 -53.40 -12.54
CA SER A 27 22.49 -52.53 -11.44
C SER A 27 21.46 -51.50 -11.93
N THR A 28 20.47 -51.18 -11.10
CA THR A 28 19.43 -50.19 -11.41
C THR A 28 20.04 -48.86 -11.88
N ALA A 29 21.15 -48.44 -11.28
CA ALA A 29 21.94 -47.28 -11.72
C ALA A 29 22.46 -47.40 -13.16
N GLN A 30 22.90 -48.59 -13.60
CA GLN A 30 23.33 -48.82 -14.99
C GLN A 30 22.14 -48.77 -15.97
N LYS A 31 20.95 -49.23 -15.56
CA LYS A 31 19.73 -49.09 -16.38
C LYS A 31 19.32 -47.62 -16.50
N VAL A 32 19.39 -46.85 -15.40
CA VAL A 32 19.15 -45.39 -15.40
C VAL A 32 20.13 -44.64 -16.31
N VAL A 33 21.43 -44.92 -16.23
CA VAL A 33 22.44 -44.32 -17.12
C VAL A 33 22.18 -44.63 -18.60
N ASP A 34 21.82 -45.87 -18.94
CA ASP A 34 21.49 -46.26 -20.31
C ASP A 34 20.22 -45.53 -20.82
N TRP A 35 19.20 -45.37 -19.98
CA TRP A 35 18.00 -44.60 -20.34
C TRP A 35 18.26 -43.09 -20.47
N LEU A 36 19.09 -42.49 -19.62
CA LEU A 36 19.49 -41.08 -19.73
C LEU A 36 20.30 -40.81 -21.01
N ASN A 37 21.24 -41.69 -21.34
CA ASN A 37 21.99 -41.63 -22.59
C ASN A 37 21.10 -41.82 -23.83
N LYS A 38 20.11 -42.72 -23.77
CA LYS A 38 19.10 -42.86 -24.82
C LYS A 38 18.20 -41.62 -24.92
N ALA A 39 17.84 -41.00 -23.79
CA ALA A 39 16.98 -39.82 -23.74
C ALA A 39 17.65 -38.58 -24.37
N SER A 40 18.96 -38.41 -24.21
CA SER A 40 19.71 -37.31 -24.84
C SER A 40 19.74 -37.41 -26.38
N LEU A 41 19.72 -38.63 -26.92
CA LEU A 41 19.72 -38.91 -28.37
C LEU A 41 18.32 -39.08 -28.98
N ALA A 42 17.29 -39.36 -28.18
CA ALA A 42 15.93 -39.63 -28.63
C ALA A 42 15.20 -38.39 -29.18
N SER A 43 14.14 -38.61 -29.95
CA SER A 43 13.17 -37.57 -30.32
C SER A 43 12.28 -37.17 -29.15
N SER A 44 11.63 -36.01 -29.23
CA SER A 44 11.00 -35.34 -28.08
C SER A 44 9.89 -36.13 -27.37
N SER A 45 9.18 -37.02 -28.06
CA SER A 45 8.15 -37.88 -27.47
C SER A 45 8.77 -39.08 -26.73
N SER A 46 9.65 -39.83 -27.40
CA SER A 46 10.36 -40.98 -26.81
C SER A 46 11.31 -40.56 -25.68
N ARG A 47 11.79 -39.31 -25.69
CA ARG A 47 12.53 -38.71 -24.57
C ARG A 47 11.69 -38.66 -23.30
N ILE A 48 10.42 -38.24 -23.37
CA ILE A 48 9.53 -38.17 -22.20
C ILE A 48 9.23 -39.58 -21.67
N GLU A 49 9.04 -40.56 -22.55
CA GLU A 49 8.85 -41.97 -22.15
C GLU A 49 10.06 -42.53 -21.40
N LEU A 50 11.29 -42.24 -21.88
CA LEU A 50 12.53 -42.65 -21.23
C LEU A 50 12.74 -41.94 -19.89
N LEU A 51 12.51 -40.62 -19.83
CA LEU A 51 12.59 -39.84 -18.59
C LEU A 51 11.54 -40.28 -17.56
N SER A 52 10.37 -40.75 -17.99
CA SER A 52 9.36 -41.35 -17.11
C SER A 52 9.84 -42.67 -16.49
N LYS A 53 10.53 -43.53 -17.25
CA LYS A 53 11.17 -44.76 -16.72
C LYS A 53 12.31 -44.44 -15.73
N VAL A 54 13.06 -43.37 -15.98
CA VAL A 54 14.07 -42.86 -15.04
C VAL A 54 13.40 -42.36 -13.75
N GLN A 55 12.41 -41.48 -13.84
CA GLN A 55 11.66 -40.97 -12.68
C GLN A 55 11.09 -42.10 -11.81
N GLU A 56 10.42 -43.09 -12.41
CA GLU A 56 9.90 -44.25 -11.68
C GLU A 56 11.00 -44.98 -10.88
N SER A 57 12.19 -45.10 -11.48
CA SER A 57 13.29 -45.84 -10.87
C SER A 57 13.99 -45.05 -9.75
N ILE A 58 14.19 -43.74 -9.91
CA ILE A 58 14.90 -42.91 -8.91
C ILE A 58 14.00 -42.28 -7.84
N VAL A 59 12.68 -42.16 -8.08
CA VAL A 59 11.72 -41.56 -7.12
C VAL A 59 10.88 -42.62 -6.39
N HIS A 60 10.57 -43.75 -7.05
CA HIS A 60 9.67 -44.77 -6.50
C HIS A 60 10.34 -46.10 -6.15
N LYS A 61 11.39 -46.53 -6.87
CA LYS A 61 12.11 -47.79 -6.58
C LYS A 61 13.31 -47.62 -5.65
N GLU A 62 14.29 -46.82 -6.04
CA GLU A 62 15.56 -46.64 -5.31
C GLU A 62 15.83 -45.14 -5.06
N VAL A 63 15.34 -44.63 -3.92
CA VAL A 63 15.45 -43.20 -3.55
C VAL A 63 16.91 -42.76 -3.35
N ASP A 64 17.80 -43.67 -2.94
CA ASP A 64 19.24 -43.40 -2.78
C ASP A 64 19.94 -43.02 -4.10
N LEU A 65 19.32 -43.32 -5.25
CA LEU A 65 19.81 -42.89 -6.56
C LEU A 65 19.36 -41.46 -6.96
N LEU A 66 18.45 -40.84 -6.21
CA LEU A 66 17.84 -39.56 -6.58
C LEU A 66 18.86 -38.41 -6.59
N ASP A 67 19.68 -38.28 -5.54
CA ASP A 67 20.70 -37.23 -5.45
C ASP A 67 21.84 -37.43 -6.48
N ASN A 68 22.17 -38.70 -6.77
CA ASN A 68 23.20 -39.11 -7.72
C ASN A 68 22.86 -38.79 -9.19
N PHE A 69 21.57 -38.75 -9.55
CA PHE A 69 21.10 -38.47 -10.93
C PHE A 69 20.30 -37.17 -11.05
N LEU A 70 20.33 -36.32 -10.01
CA LEU A 70 19.55 -35.08 -9.99
C LEU A 70 20.01 -34.12 -11.10
N ASP A 71 21.31 -33.91 -11.25
CA ASP A 71 21.86 -32.93 -12.20
C ASP A 71 21.63 -33.38 -13.65
N GLU A 72 21.75 -34.67 -13.95
CA GLU A 72 21.43 -35.25 -15.26
C GLU A 72 19.95 -35.07 -15.63
N MET A 73 19.04 -35.19 -14.67
CA MET A 73 17.63 -34.88 -14.88
C MET A 73 17.38 -33.38 -15.05
N LEU A 74 18.03 -32.53 -14.25
CA LEU A 74 17.92 -31.07 -14.35
C LEU A 74 18.55 -30.51 -15.65
N ALA A 75 19.51 -31.20 -16.28
CA ALA A 75 20.08 -30.78 -17.57
C ALA A 75 19.00 -30.60 -18.67
N PHE A 76 17.96 -31.42 -18.65
CA PHE A 76 16.82 -31.35 -19.58
C PHE A 76 15.90 -30.12 -19.37
N LEU A 77 16.15 -29.28 -18.36
CA LEU A 77 15.50 -27.96 -18.23
C LEU A 77 15.82 -27.01 -19.38
N THR A 78 16.97 -27.18 -20.04
CA THR A 78 17.40 -26.33 -21.18
C THR A 78 16.90 -26.84 -22.54
N ASP A 79 16.09 -27.91 -22.54
CA ASP A 79 15.54 -28.52 -23.76
C ASP A 79 14.64 -27.53 -24.53
N ARG A 80 14.72 -27.56 -25.86
CA ARG A 80 13.89 -26.72 -26.74
C ARG A 80 12.40 -27.05 -26.61
N ASN A 81 12.03 -28.29 -26.32
CA ASN A 81 10.63 -28.69 -26.21
C ASN A 81 10.03 -28.32 -24.84
N ALA A 82 8.97 -27.51 -24.86
CA ALA A 82 8.20 -27.13 -23.67
C ALA A 82 7.61 -28.34 -22.92
N ASP A 83 7.26 -29.44 -23.60
CA ASP A 83 6.73 -30.64 -22.93
C ASP A 83 7.79 -31.40 -22.13
N VAL A 84 9.06 -31.36 -22.56
CA VAL A 84 10.19 -31.93 -21.79
C VAL A 84 10.42 -31.06 -20.54
N ARG A 85 10.45 -29.73 -20.69
CA ARG A 85 10.58 -28.82 -19.54
C ARG A 85 9.43 -28.98 -18.54
N LYS A 86 8.19 -29.11 -19.01
CA LYS A 86 7.01 -29.43 -18.17
C LYS A 86 7.13 -30.77 -17.45
N PHE A 87 7.71 -31.79 -18.09
CA PHE A 87 7.96 -33.08 -17.46
C PHE A 87 8.97 -32.93 -16.30
N ILE A 88 10.09 -32.23 -16.51
CA ILE A 88 11.09 -32.00 -15.46
C ILE A 88 10.52 -31.18 -14.28
N VAL A 89 9.61 -30.23 -14.52
CA VAL A 89 8.87 -29.55 -13.43
C VAL A 89 8.03 -30.53 -12.60
N GLY A 90 7.43 -31.54 -13.25
CA GLY A 90 6.71 -32.61 -12.55
C GLY A 90 7.63 -33.55 -11.78
N PHE A 91 8.81 -33.85 -12.32
CA PHE A 91 9.85 -34.59 -11.61
C PHE A 91 10.33 -33.82 -10.36
N ILE A 92 10.58 -32.51 -10.46
CA ILE A 92 10.94 -31.66 -9.31
C ILE A 92 9.83 -31.68 -8.24
N GLU A 93 8.55 -31.63 -8.66
CA GLU A 93 7.42 -31.74 -7.73
C GLU A 93 7.43 -33.06 -6.95
N GLU A 94 7.63 -34.20 -7.62
CA GLU A 94 7.69 -35.51 -6.96
C GLU A 94 8.96 -35.71 -6.11
N ALA A 95 10.13 -35.29 -6.59
CA ALA A 95 11.38 -35.32 -5.83
C ALA A 95 11.26 -34.53 -4.52
N SER A 96 10.66 -33.33 -4.58
CA SER A 96 10.42 -32.47 -3.41
C SER A 96 9.45 -33.04 -2.36
N LYS A 97 8.72 -34.13 -2.67
CA LYS A 97 7.86 -34.86 -1.72
C LYS A 97 8.61 -35.98 -1.00
N LYS A 98 9.75 -36.41 -1.53
CA LYS A 98 10.57 -37.50 -1.01
C LYS A 98 11.68 -37.01 -0.11
N ASP A 99 12.41 -36.00 -0.59
CA ASP A 99 13.58 -35.47 0.10
C ASP A 99 13.54 -33.93 0.12
N TRP A 100 13.85 -33.36 1.29
CA TRP A 100 13.91 -31.92 1.52
C TRP A 100 15.30 -31.36 1.21
N ASP A 101 16.36 -32.16 1.31
CA ASP A 101 17.74 -31.68 1.18
C ASP A 101 18.09 -31.35 -0.28
N LEU A 102 17.25 -31.77 -1.22
CA LEU A 102 17.31 -31.39 -2.65
C LEU A 102 16.73 -29.99 -2.93
N LEU A 103 15.93 -29.41 -2.02
CA LEU A 103 15.25 -28.11 -2.20
C LEU A 103 16.20 -26.95 -2.59
N PRO A 104 17.40 -26.79 -2.00
CA PRO A 104 18.36 -25.74 -2.39
C PRO A 104 18.81 -25.86 -3.86
N ARG A 105 18.90 -27.09 -4.40
CA ARG A 105 19.34 -27.36 -5.78
C ARG A 105 18.22 -27.17 -6.80
N VAL A 106 16.99 -27.58 -6.48
CA VAL A 106 15.86 -27.55 -7.44
C VAL A 106 15.06 -26.25 -7.47
N LEU A 107 15.08 -25.43 -6.41
CA LEU A 107 14.31 -24.19 -6.37
C LEU A 107 14.80 -23.09 -7.34
N PRO A 108 16.11 -22.86 -7.54
CA PRO A 108 16.60 -21.94 -8.58
C PRO A 108 16.06 -22.29 -9.97
N SER A 109 15.97 -23.58 -10.28
CA SER A 109 15.40 -24.09 -11.54
C SER A 109 13.91 -23.74 -11.70
N LEU A 110 13.10 -23.86 -10.64
CA LEU A 110 11.70 -23.43 -10.67
C LEU A 110 11.57 -21.90 -10.82
N GLN A 111 12.42 -21.12 -10.15
CA GLN A 111 12.43 -19.67 -10.28
C GLN A 111 12.75 -19.24 -11.73
N MET A 112 13.76 -19.85 -12.35
CA MET A 112 14.09 -19.61 -13.77
C MET A 112 12.90 -19.93 -14.68
N LEU A 113 12.26 -21.09 -14.51
CA LEU A 113 11.16 -21.53 -15.37
C LEU A 113 9.85 -20.71 -15.22
N LEU A 114 9.69 -19.88 -14.19
CA LEU A 114 8.61 -18.89 -14.16
C LEU A 114 8.77 -17.80 -15.22
N THR A 115 10.00 -17.57 -15.70
CA THR A 115 10.29 -16.65 -16.81
C THR A 115 10.39 -17.34 -18.18
N ASP A 116 9.99 -18.62 -18.28
CA ASP A 116 10.04 -19.40 -19.52
C ASP A 116 9.17 -18.78 -20.63
N SER A 117 9.62 -18.84 -21.89
CA SER A 117 8.87 -18.27 -23.02
C SER A 117 7.53 -18.95 -23.32
N SER A 118 7.27 -20.13 -22.76
CA SER A 118 6.01 -20.86 -22.93
C SER A 118 5.07 -20.71 -21.72
N PRO A 119 3.88 -20.11 -21.88
CA PRO A 119 2.86 -20.05 -20.83
C PRO A 119 2.43 -21.43 -20.31
N GLN A 120 2.64 -22.51 -21.09
CA GLN A 120 2.35 -23.88 -20.66
C GLN A 120 3.36 -24.40 -19.63
N VAL A 121 4.63 -23.96 -19.72
CA VAL A 121 5.67 -24.25 -18.71
C VAL A 121 5.39 -23.45 -17.45
N GLN A 122 5.21 -22.13 -17.57
CA GLN A 122 4.92 -21.24 -16.44
C GLN A 122 3.73 -21.75 -15.59
N LYS A 123 2.59 -22.12 -16.22
CA LYS A 123 1.44 -22.72 -15.51
C LYS A 123 1.80 -24.01 -14.77
N ARG A 124 2.61 -24.88 -15.36
CA ARG A 124 3.04 -26.15 -14.72
C ARG A 124 3.97 -25.88 -13.52
N VAL A 125 4.76 -24.82 -13.57
CA VAL A 125 5.60 -24.37 -12.44
C VAL A 125 4.74 -23.84 -11.30
N ILE A 126 3.74 -22.99 -11.57
CA ILE A 126 2.79 -22.51 -10.53
C ILE A 126 2.05 -23.70 -9.89
N GLN A 127 1.66 -24.72 -10.67
CA GLN A 127 1.07 -25.96 -10.16
C GLN A 127 2.03 -26.75 -9.26
N ALA A 128 3.29 -26.93 -9.66
CA ALA A 128 4.29 -27.61 -8.83
C ALA A 128 4.56 -26.83 -7.53
N PHE A 129 4.72 -25.50 -7.64
CA PHE A 129 5.08 -24.66 -6.51
C PHE A 129 3.96 -24.59 -5.44
N ASN A 130 2.69 -24.78 -5.79
CA ASN A 130 1.62 -24.99 -4.80
C ASN A 130 1.94 -26.13 -3.81
N VAL A 131 2.58 -27.20 -4.29
CA VAL A 131 2.94 -28.36 -3.48
C VAL A 131 4.29 -28.17 -2.81
N VAL A 132 5.30 -27.71 -3.58
CA VAL A 132 6.64 -27.41 -3.07
C VAL A 132 6.60 -26.38 -1.93
N TYR A 133 5.72 -25.38 -1.99
CA TYR A 133 5.59 -24.37 -0.94
C TYR A 133 5.06 -24.95 0.39
N ARG A 134 4.02 -25.81 0.34
CA ARG A 134 3.53 -26.56 1.51
C ARG A 134 4.63 -27.43 2.11
N ASN A 135 5.40 -28.09 1.25
CA ASN A 135 6.53 -28.93 1.60
C ASN A 135 7.65 -28.14 2.32
N ILE A 136 8.06 -26.98 1.78
CA ILE A 136 9.03 -26.08 2.41
C ILE A 136 8.55 -25.64 3.79
N LEU A 137 7.29 -25.21 3.93
CA LEU A 137 6.74 -24.81 5.23
C LEU A 137 6.73 -25.98 6.23
N GLY A 138 6.41 -27.20 5.78
CA GLY A 138 6.46 -28.41 6.60
C GLY A 138 7.89 -28.81 7.03
N TRP A 139 8.90 -28.55 6.19
CA TRP A 139 10.32 -28.73 6.53
C TRP A 139 10.80 -27.68 7.54
N VAL A 140 10.56 -26.39 7.26
CA VAL A 140 10.91 -25.27 8.14
C VAL A 140 10.22 -25.38 9.51
N ALA A 141 8.97 -25.86 9.57
CA ALA A 141 8.26 -26.08 10.82
C ALA A 141 8.87 -27.20 11.69
N LYS A 142 9.54 -28.19 11.09
CA LYS A 142 10.23 -29.28 11.79
C LYS A 142 11.67 -28.93 12.19
N ALA A 143 12.25 -27.87 11.63
CA ALA A 143 13.62 -27.47 11.87
C ALA A 143 13.84 -26.99 13.31
N THR A 144 14.78 -27.62 14.03
CA THR A 144 15.19 -27.22 15.39
C THR A 144 16.29 -26.17 15.39
N THR A 145 17.10 -26.12 14.33
CA THR A 145 18.15 -25.13 14.07
C THR A 145 17.98 -24.55 12.68
N VAL A 146 18.48 -23.33 12.48
CA VAL A 146 18.50 -22.67 11.17
C VAL A 146 19.85 -22.94 10.50
N THR A 147 19.82 -23.52 9.31
CA THR A 147 21.00 -23.66 8.44
C THR A 147 21.07 -22.54 7.39
N ASP A 148 22.24 -22.36 6.79
CA ASP A 148 22.42 -21.40 5.69
C ASP A 148 21.60 -21.82 4.45
N ASP A 149 21.51 -23.13 4.18
CA ASP A 149 20.67 -23.68 3.10
C ASP A 149 19.18 -23.41 3.32
N MET A 150 18.67 -23.54 4.56
CA MET A 150 17.30 -23.13 4.90
C MET A 150 17.06 -21.65 4.64
N THR A 151 18.07 -20.80 4.90
CA THR A 151 18.00 -19.36 4.65
C THR A 151 17.98 -19.06 3.15
N SER A 152 18.81 -19.75 2.37
CA SER A 152 18.85 -19.66 0.90
C SER A 152 17.51 -20.10 0.27
N VAL A 153 17.01 -21.29 0.64
CA VAL A 153 15.70 -21.81 0.24
C VAL A 153 14.59 -20.83 0.58
N TRP A 154 14.61 -20.24 1.78
CA TRP A 154 13.59 -19.28 2.21
C TRP A 154 13.59 -17.98 1.38
N ASN A 155 14.76 -17.49 0.97
CA ASN A 155 14.88 -16.33 0.12
C ASN A 155 14.37 -16.64 -1.31
N ILE A 156 14.78 -17.76 -1.88
CA ILE A 156 14.36 -18.18 -3.24
C ILE A 156 12.83 -18.38 -3.29
N GLN A 157 12.25 -19.13 -2.35
CA GLN A 157 10.79 -19.32 -2.33
C GLN A 157 10.03 -18.00 -2.10
N SER A 158 10.58 -17.05 -1.33
CA SER A 158 9.97 -15.73 -1.15
C SER A 158 9.96 -14.92 -2.44
N ASN A 159 11.01 -15.03 -3.26
CA ASN A 159 11.04 -14.41 -4.59
C ASN A 159 10.05 -15.09 -5.55
N ILE A 160 9.98 -16.42 -5.55
CA ILE A 160 8.99 -17.18 -6.34
C ILE A 160 7.56 -16.77 -5.96
N LYS A 161 7.25 -16.63 -4.66
CA LYS A 161 5.95 -16.13 -4.19
C LYS A 161 5.59 -14.77 -4.80
N LYS A 162 6.49 -13.79 -4.71
CA LYS A 162 6.28 -12.45 -5.29
C LYS A 162 5.98 -12.54 -6.79
N MET A 163 6.82 -13.25 -7.55
CA MET A 163 6.62 -13.44 -8.99
C MET A 163 5.24 -14.04 -9.32
N ILE A 164 4.74 -15.01 -8.55
CA ILE A 164 3.41 -15.62 -8.78
C ILE A 164 2.27 -14.66 -8.39
N VAL A 165 2.46 -13.82 -7.37
CA VAL A 165 1.52 -12.73 -7.00
C VAL A 165 1.42 -11.73 -8.15
N ASP A 166 2.56 -11.27 -8.70
CA ASP A 166 2.62 -10.32 -9.82
C ASP A 166 1.98 -10.90 -11.10
N MET A 167 2.08 -12.22 -11.30
CA MET A 167 1.44 -12.95 -12.40
C MET A 167 -0.10 -12.97 -12.37
N VAL A 168 -0.76 -12.44 -11.33
CA VAL A 168 -2.23 -12.25 -11.32
C VAL A 168 -2.68 -11.27 -12.40
N ASP A 169 -1.84 -10.29 -12.76
CA ASP A 169 -2.13 -9.30 -13.81
C ASP A 169 -1.60 -9.71 -15.19
N SER A 170 -1.13 -10.96 -15.34
CA SER A 170 -0.66 -11.51 -16.62
C SER A 170 -1.74 -11.44 -17.73
N GLU A 171 -1.32 -11.13 -18.96
CA GLU A 171 -2.17 -11.18 -20.15
C GLU A 171 -2.77 -12.58 -20.40
N ASN A 172 -2.06 -13.65 -20.00
CA ASN A 172 -2.51 -15.01 -20.24
C ASN A 172 -3.58 -15.44 -19.22
N ASP A 173 -4.81 -15.59 -19.69
CA ASP A 173 -5.95 -15.92 -18.84
C ASP A 173 -5.73 -17.19 -17.99
N GLY A 174 -5.04 -18.17 -18.56
CA GLY A 174 -4.73 -19.43 -17.88
C GLY A 174 -3.59 -19.33 -16.86
N ILE A 175 -2.69 -18.35 -16.96
CA ILE A 175 -1.70 -18.07 -15.89
C ILE A 175 -2.44 -17.52 -14.69
N ARG A 176 -3.27 -16.48 -14.89
CA ARG A 176 -4.09 -15.86 -13.84
C ARG A 176 -4.90 -16.89 -13.05
N THR A 177 -5.49 -17.89 -13.72
CA THR A 177 -6.26 -18.96 -13.06
C THR A 177 -5.40 -19.77 -12.08
N HIS A 178 -4.15 -20.06 -12.45
CA HIS A 178 -3.23 -20.82 -11.60
C HIS A 178 -2.62 -19.93 -10.50
N SER A 179 -2.34 -18.66 -10.78
CA SER A 179 -1.91 -17.69 -9.76
C SER A 179 -2.97 -17.53 -8.67
N VAL A 180 -4.24 -17.31 -9.03
CA VAL A 180 -5.36 -17.26 -8.06
C VAL A 180 -5.45 -18.53 -7.21
N LYS A 181 -5.21 -19.70 -7.81
CA LYS A 181 -5.20 -20.98 -7.08
C LYS A 181 -3.98 -21.11 -6.16
N PHE A 182 -2.84 -20.51 -6.50
CA PHE A 182 -1.70 -20.38 -5.61
C PHE A 182 -1.99 -19.42 -4.45
N LEU A 183 -2.63 -18.27 -4.70
CA LEU A 183 -3.03 -17.33 -3.65
C LEU A 183 -3.99 -17.97 -2.64
N GLU A 184 -4.92 -18.82 -3.09
CA GLU A 184 -5.76 -19.63 -2.22
C GLU A 184 -4.92 -20.49 -1.25
N THR A 185 -3.97 -21.25 -1.80
CA THR A 185 -3.07 -22.11 -1.01
C THR A 185 -2.22 -21.27 -0.04
N LEU A 186 -1.73 -20.11 -0.48
CA LEU A 186 -0.93 -19.19 0.33
C LEU A 186 -1.72 -18.71 1.56
N VAL A 187 -2.91 -18.13 1.35
CA VAL A 187 -3.76 -17.61 2.43
C VAL A 187 -4.12 -18.71 3.42
N LEU A 188 -4.42 -19.92 2.95
CA LEU A 188 -4.75 -21.06 3.82
C LEU A 188 -3.57 -21.49 4.71
N LEU A 189 -2.36 -21.57 4.16
CA LEU A 189 -1.15 -21.98 4.88
C LEU A 189 -0.65 -20.90 5.86
N GLN A 190 -0.88 -19.62 5.53
CA GLN A 190 -0.41 -18.46 6.28
C GLN A 190 -1.47 -17.83 7.20
N THR A 191 -2.52 -18.57 7.59
CA THR A 191 -3.53 -18.08 8.55
C THR A 191 -3.90 -19.14 9.60
N TYR A 192 -4.43 -18.70 10.74
CA TYR A 192 -4.85 -19.58 11.84
C TYR A 192 -6.21 -20.25 11.59
N PRO A 193 -6.39 -21.52 11.98
CA PRO A 193 -7.68 -22.18 11.97
C PRO A 193 -8.50 -21.78 13.20
N GLU A 194 -9.81 -21.61 13.04
CA GLU A 194 -10.77 -21.41 14.12
C GLU A 194 -11.54 -22.69 14.48
N ALA A 195 -12.19 -22.70 15.64
CA ALA A 195 -12.97 -23.84 16.14
C ALA A 195 -14.13 -24.30 15.22
N ASP A 196 -14.66 -23.42 14.37
CA ASP A 196 -15.72 -23.72 13.40
C ASP A 196 -15.16 -24.00 11.98
N SER A 197 -13.85 -24.09 11.79
CA SER A 197 -13.22 -24.36 10.48
C SER A 197 -13.48 -25.77 9.96
N LEU A 198 -13.63 -25.91 8.64
CA LEU A 198 -13.70 -27.20 7.98
C LEU A 198 -12.38 -27.96 8.09
N LYS A 199 -12.37 -29.07 8.86
CA LYS A 199 -11.18 -29.92 9.00
C LYS A 199 -10.91 -30.72 7.73
N ARG A 200 -9.64 -30.79 7.35
CA ARG A 200 -9.10 -31.65 6.29
C ARG A 200 -7.96 -32.50 6.84
N GLU A 201 -7.76 -33.68 6.25
CA GLU A 201 -6.56 -34.47 6.49
C GLU A 201 -5.35 -33.72 5.93
N ASN A 202 -4.26 -33.65 6.70
CA ASN A 202 -3.03 -32.90 6.39
C ASN A 202 -3.23 -31.39 6.11
N ASP A 203 -4.18 -30.71 6.79
CA ASP A 203 -4.19 -29.25 6.81
C ASP A 203 -2.97 -28.73 7.60
N PHE A 204 -2.33 -27.68 7.10
CA PHE A 204 -1.18 -27.02 7.71
C PHE A 204 -1.51 -25.53 7.88
N SER A 205 -1.04 -24.93 8.97
CA SER A 205 -1.40 -23.58 9.38
C SER A 205 -0.26 -22.86 10.12
N LEU A 206 -0.50 -21.60 10.52
CA LEU A 206 0.43 -20.86 11.39
C LEU A 206 0.59 -21.47 12.79
N GLU A 207 -0.31 -22.35 13.25
CA GLU A 207 -0.16 -23.03 14.54
C GLU A 207 1.05 -23.98 14.54
N ASP A 208 1.31 -24.60 13.38
CA ASP A 208 2.33 -25.64 13.18
C ASP A 208 3.77 -25.07 13.14
N ILE A 209 3.94 -23.77 12.88
CA ILE A 209 5.26 -23.11 12.75
C ILE A 209 5.79 -22.71 14.15
N PRO A 210 6.92 -23.24 14.67
CA PRO A 210 7.42 -22.87 15.99
C PRO A 210 7.70 -21.37 16.19
N LEU A 211 7.27 -20.83 17.34
CA LEU A 211 7.43 -19.41 17.72
C LEU A 211 8.90 -18.92 17.81
N GLY A 212 9.87 -19.84 17.96
CA GLY A 212 11.30 -19.52 18.06
C GLY A 212 12.01 -19.31 16.71
N LEU A 213 11.37 -19.61 15.58
CA LEU A 213 12.00 -19.53 14.26
C LEU A 213 12.11 -18.08 13.78
N LYS A 214 13.35 -17.59 13.63
CA LYS A 214 13.62 -16.21 13.15
C LYS A 214 13.32 -16.02 11.66
N ILE A 215 13.43 -17.08 10.86
CA ILE A 215 13.14 -17.06 9.41
C ILE A 215 11.63 -16.88 9.18
N ALA A 216 10.82 -17.82 9.67
CA ALA A 216 9.38 -17.89 9.45
C ALA A 216 8.59 -17.20 10.59
N ARG A 217 8.66 -15.86 10.66
CA ARG A 217 7.91 -15.09 11.67
C ARG A 217 6.39 -15.12 11.39
N ARG A 218 5.62 -15.82 12.24
CA ARG A 218 4.16 -15.96 12.13
C ARG A 218 3.43 -14.65 11.78
N ARG A 219 3.69 -13.56 12.52
CA ARG A 219 3.07 -12.24 12.28
C ARG A 219 3.29 -11.71 10.85
N LYS A 220 4.52 -11.83 10.31
CA LYS A 220 4.80 -11.39 8.93
C LYS A 220 4.12 -12.25 7.87
N LEU A 221 3.98 -13.54 8.12
CA LEU A 221 3.24 -14.46 7.23
C LEU A 221 1.74 -14.14 7.25
N GLU A 222 1.19 -13.81 8.42
CA GLU A 222 -0.21 -13.39 8.58
C GLU A 222 -0.49 -12.04 7.88
N GLU A 223 0.38 -11.05 8.06
CA GLU A 223 0.31 -9.75 7.36
C GLU A 223 0.36 -9.93 5.83
N GLU A 224 1.26 -10.79 5.33
CA GLU A 224 1.33 -11.17 3.91
C GLU A 224 0.03 -11.82 3.41
N ALA A 225 -0.53 -12.75 4.19
CA ALA A 225 -1.78 -13.45 3.85
C ALA A 225 -2.99 -12.49 3.78
N LEU A 226 -3.06 -11.51 4.66
CA LEU A 226 -4.13 -10.49 4.65
C LEU A 226 -4.05 -9.62 3.40
N THR A 227 -2.85 -9.16 3.04
CA THR A 227 -2.62 -8.38 1.81
C THR A 227 -2.97 -9.19 0.55
N VAL A 228 -2.57 -10.46 0.49
CA VAL A 228 -2.90 -11.35 -0.63
C VAL A 228 -4.40 -11.66 -0.70
N PHE A 229 -5.08 -11.84 0.44
CA PHE A 229 -6.53 -11.99 0.46
C PHE A 229 -7.25 -10.75 -0.09
N ASP A 230 -6.82 -9.54 0.32
CA ASP A 230 -7.42 -8.31 -0.18
C ASP A 230 -7.09 -8.07 -1.67
N LEU A 231 -5.96 -8.55 -2.18
CA LEU A 231 -5.69 -8.63 -3.63
C LEU A 231 -6.65 -9.57 -4.35
N MET A 232 -6.94 -10.76 -3.81
CA MET A 232 -7.95 -11.68 -4.38
C MET A 232 -9.35 -11.05 -4.43
N VAL A 233 -9.73 -10.28 -3.40
CA VAL A 233 -11.02 -9.55 -3.38
C VAL A 233 -11.05 -8.43 -4.43
N LYS A 234 -9.95 -7.67 -4.61
CA LYS A 234 -9.82 -6.68 -5.70
C LYS A 234 -9.94 -7.34 -7.07
N PHE A 235 -9.23 -8.45 -7.30
CA PHE A 235 -9.27 -9.20 -8.55
C PHE A 235 -10.69 -9.69 -8.88
N HIS A 236 -11.40 -10.27 -7.90
CA HIS A 236 -12.79 -10.69 -8.02
C HIS A 236 -13.75 -9.56 -8.41
N GLY A 237 -13.48 -8.32 -7.99
CA GLY A 237 -14.26 -7.12 -8.31
C GLY A 237 -13.87 -6.40 -9.61
N SER A 238 -12.90 -6.90 -10.39
CA SER A 238 -12.40 -6.21 -11.58
C SER A 238 -13.44 -6.17 -12.72
N PRO A 239 -13.65 -5.02 -13.39
CA PRO A 239 -14.64 -4.88 -14.48
C PRO A 239 -14.25 -5.61 -15.78
N HIS A 240 -13.01 -6.08 -15.89
CA HIS A 240 -12.47 -6.74 -17.09
C HIS A 240 -12.04 -8.20 -16.86
N ILE A 241 -12.40 -8.79 -15.71
CA ILE A 241 -12.09 -10.19 -15.41
C ILE A 241 -12.78 -11.17 -16.37
N SER A 242 -12.08 -12.26 -16.74
CA SER A 242 -12.68 -13.33 -17.55
C SER A 242 -13.67 -14.18 -16.75
N SER A 243 -14.63 -14.82 -17.42
CA SER A 243 -15.58 -15.72 -16.76
C SER A 243 -14.91 -16.89 -16.03
N VAL A 244 -13.79 -17.39 -16.57
CA VAL A 244 -13.06 -18.53 -15.97
C VAL A 244 -12.35 -18.09 -14.71
N ASN A 245 -11.64 -16.96 -14.76
CA ASN A 245 -10.93 -16.40 -13.61
C ASN A 245 -11.87 -15.93 -12.51
N LEU A 246 -13.03 -15.36 -12.86
CA LEU A 246 -14.06 -14.97 -11.90
C LEU A 246 -14.62 -16.18 -11.15
N MET A 247 -14.98 -17.27 -11.85
CA MET A 247 -15.45 -18.50 -11.21
C MET A 247 -14.36 -19.17 -10.36
N ALA A 248 -13.11 -19.19 -10.83
CA ALA A 248 -11.98 -19.73 -10.06
C ALA A 248 -11.73 -18.93 -8.77
N CYS A 249 -11.73 -17.60 -8.85
CA CYS A 249 -11.55 -16.73 -7.69
C CYS A 249 -12.71 -16.83 -6.70
N MET A 250 -13.96 -16.89 -7.20
CA MET A 250 -15.15 -17.08 -6.37
C MET A 250 -15.12 -18.42 -5.61
N GLY A 251 -14.71 -19.50 -6.27
CA GLY A 251 -14.51 -20.81 -5.64
C GLY A 251 -13.39 -20.79 -4.60
N SER A 252 -12.30 -20.06 -4.87
CA SER A 252 -11.16 -19.91 -3.97
C SER A 252 -11.52 -19.12 -2.70
N LEU A 253 -12.16 -17.95 -2.85
CA LEU A 253 -12.69 -17.15 -1.73
C LEU A 253 -13.68 -17.94 -0.88
N THR A 254 -14.58 -18.70 -1.52
CA THR A 254 -15.54 -19.57 -0.83
C THR A 254 -14.85 -20.68 -0.03
N LEU A 255 -13.75 -21.23 -0.54
CA LEU A 255 -12.97 -22.22 0.19
C LEU A 255 -12.20 -21.59 1.36
N ILE A 256 -11.60 -20.41 1.17
CA ILE A 256 -10.94 -19.66 2.27
C ILE A 256 -11.94 -19.41 3.40
N ALA A 257 -13.14 -18.87 3.13
CA ALA A 257 -14.15 -18.62 4.15
C ALA A 257 -14.59 -19.88 4.94
N LYS A 258 -14.54 -21.08 4.34
CA LYS A 258 -14.88 -22.34 5.01
C LYS A 258 -13.72 -22.92 5.84
N MET A 259 -12.48 -22.71 5.40
CA MET A 259 -11.29 -23.19 6.12
C MET A 259 -10.82 -22.19 7.19
N ARG A 260 -11.18 -20.91 7.05
CA ARG A 260 -10.73 -19.76 7.85
C ARG A 260 -11.92 -18.78 8.03
N PRO A 261 -12.87 -19.07 8.94
CA PRO A 261 -14.11 -18.31 9.12
C PRO A 261 -14.00 -16.80 9.33
N GLN A 262 -12.86 -16.28 9.79
CA GLN A 262 -12.57 -14.85 9.94
C GLN A 262 -12.77 -14.06 8.64
N PHE A 263 -12.60 -14.70 7.48
CA PHE A 263 -12.83 -14.08 6.17
C PHE A 263 -14.28 -14.14 5.71
N MET A 264 -15.17 -14.86 6.40
CA MET A 264 -16.57 -15.09 5.98
C MET A 264 -17.30 -13.78 5.66
N GLY A 265 -17.20 -12.76 6.52
CA GLY A 265 -17.84 -11.46 6.30
C GLY A 265 -17.32 -10.73 5.06
N LYS A 266 -15.99 -10.69 4.85
CA LYS A 266 -15.38 -10.10 3.65
C LYS A 266 -15.80 -10.85 2.38
N VAL A 267 -15.84 -12.19 2.43
CA VAL A 267 -16.27 -13.02 1.28
C VAL A 267 -17.74 -12.81 0.95
N VAL A 268 -18.64 -12.83 1.94
CA VAL A 268 -20.07 -12.58 1.71
C VAL A 268 -20.30 -11.19 1.10
N ALA A 269 -19.62 -10.14 1.59
CA ALA A 269 -19.68 -8.80 1.01
C ALA A 269 -19.13 -8.73 -0.44
N ALA A 270 -18.07 -9.48 -0.75
CA ALA A 270 -17.55 -9.58 -2.12
C ALA A 270 -18.55 -10.29 -3.07
N LEU A 271 -19.26 -11.32 -2.58
CA LEU A 271 -20.32 -12.01 -3.33
C LEU A 271 -21.58 -11.14 -3.50
N GLU A 272 -21.97 -10.36 -2.48
CA GLU A 272 -23.02 -9.32 -2.58
C GLU A 272 -22.66 -8.29 -3.67
N THR A 273 -21.43 -7.77 -3.64
CA THR A 273 -20.94 -6.76 -4.61
C THR A 273 -20.88 -7.28 -6.04
N LEU A 274 -20.52 -8.55 -6.27
CA LEU A 274 -20.56 -9.14 -7.61
C LEU A 274 -21.99 -9.31 -8.13
N HIS A 275 -22.96 -9.61 -7.25
CA HIS A 275 -24.35 -9.77 -7.67
C HIS A 275 -24.94 -8.47 -8.21
N THR A 276 -24.58 -7.32 -7.62
CA THR A 276 -25.00 -5.99 -8.09
C THR A 276 -24.20 -5.53 -9.31
N ASN A 277 -22.88 -5.72 -9.29
CA ASN A 277 -21.95 -5.17 -10.27
C ASN A 277 -21.30 -6.29 -11.10
N LEU A 278 -22.09 -7.01 -11.91
CA LEU A 278 -21.52 -8.01 -12.82
C LEU A 278 -20.65 -7.33 -13.91
N PRO A 279 -19.45 -7.86 -14.23
CA PRO A 279 -18.58 -7.29 -15.26
C PRO A 279 -19.28 -7.19 -16.64
N PRO A 280 -19.29 -6.01 -17.29
CA PRO A 280 -20.03 -5.79 -18.54
C PRO A 280 -19.39 -6.49 -19.76
N THR A 281 -18.17 -6.99 -19.62
CA THR A 281 -17.43 -7.76 -20.62
C THR A 281 -17.97 -9.18 -20.83
N LEU A 282 -18.84 -9.67 -19.93
CA LEU A 282 -19.35 -11.03 -19.96
C LEU A 282 -20.52 -11.20 -20.93
N SER A 283 -20.43 -12.16 -21.84
CA SER A 283 -21.54 -12.54 -22.71
C SER A 283 -22.71 -13.16 -21.94
N LYS A 284 -23.91 -13.18 -22.53
CA LYS A 284 -25.14 -13.69 -21.89
C LYS A 284 -25.00 -15.13 -21.33
N SER A 285 -24.28 -16.01 -22.02
CA SER A 285 -23.99 -17.38 -21.55
C SER A 285 -22.99 -17.44 -20.41
N GLN A 286 -21.98 -16.55 -20.40
CA GLN A 286 -21.03 -16.40 -19.30
C GLN A 286 -21.71 -15.84 -18.05
N VAL A 287 -22.57 -14.81 -18.17
CA VAL A 287 -23.37 -14.27 -17.06
C VAL A 287 -24.24 -15.35 -16.41
N SER A 288 -24.91 -16.18 -17.21
CA SER A 288 -25.71 -17.30 -16.70
C SER A 288 -24.85 -18.33 -15.95
N SER A 289 -23.66 -18.62 -16.48
CA SER A 289 -22.70 -19.55 -15.86
C SER A 289 -22.14 -19.01 -14.52
N VAL A 290 -21.79 -17.72 -14.47
CA VAL A 290 -21.34 -17.03 -13.26
C VAL A 290 -22.44 -16.98 -12.21
N ARG A 291 -23.69 -16.62 -12.56
CA ARG A 291 -24.83 -16.63 -11.63
C ARG A 291 -25.13 -18.04 -11.09
N LYS A 292 -25.06 -19.07 -11.94
CA LYS A 292 -25.20 -20.47 -11.51
C LYS A 292 -24.08 -20.90 -10.55
N HIS A 293 -22.84 -20.47 -10.80
CA HIS A 293 -21.71 -20.73 -9.92
C HIS A 293 -21.85 -19.99 -8.58
N LEU A 294 -22.27 -18.73 -8.61
CA LEU A 294 -22.56 -17.91 -7.41
C LEU A 294 -23.63 -18.55 -6.52
N LYS A 295 -24.76 -19.01 -7.10
CA LYS A 295 -25.79 -19.78 -6.39
C LYS A 295 -25.20 -21.04 -5.73
N LEU A 296 -24.33 -21.78 -6.43
CA LEU A 296 -23.69 -22.98 -5.90
C LEU A 296 -22.73 -22.67 -4.73
N GLN A 297 -21.95 -21.59 -4.82
CA GLN A 297 -21.03 -21.18 -3.75
C GLN A 297 -21.79 -20.68 -2.51
N LEU A 298 -22.83 -19.86 -2.69
CA LEU A 298 -23.70 -19.41 -1.61
C LEU A 298 -24.41 -20.59 -0.90
N LEU A 299 -24.93 -21.58 -1.64
CA LEU A 299 -25.47 -22.83 -1.05
C LEU A 299 -24.40 -23.67 -0.32
N THR A 300 -23.13 -23.49 -0.66
CA THR A 300 -22.01 -24.18 -0.02
C THR A 300 -21.54 -23.45 1.24
N LEU A 301 -21.62 -22.12 1.27
CA LEU A 301 -21.41 -21.29 2.46
C LEU A 301 -22.56 -21.44 3.46
N LEU A 302 -23.82 -21.49 3.01
CA LEU A 302 -25.00 -21.59 3.89
C LEU A 302 -24.94 -22.81 4.83
N LYS A 303 -24.32 -23.91 4.39
CA LYS A 303 -24.12 -25.15 5.17
C LYS A 303 -23.08 -25.01 6.29
N HIS A 304 -22.32 -23.92 6.32
CA HIS A 304 -21.20 -23.74 7.23
C HIS A 304 -21.68 -23.22 8.60
N PRO A 305 -21.22 -23.78 9.75
CA PRO A 305 -21.63 -23.29 11.07
C PRO A 305 -21.35 -21.80 11.29
N ALA A 306 -20.26 -21.28 10.72
CA ALA A 306 -19.93 -19.86 10.81
C ALA A 306 -20.80 -18.93 9.94
N ALA A 307 -21.63 -19.47 9.04
CA ALA A 307 -22.52 -18.66 8.22
C ALA A 307 -23.77 -18.17 8.97
N VAL A 308 -23.99 -18.59 10.23
CA VAL A 308 -25.18 -18.24 11.03
C VAL A 308 -25.43 -16.73 11.12
N ASP A 309 -24.36 -15.94 11.22
CA ASP A 309 -24.46 -14.48 11.37
C ASP A 309 -24.82 -13.79 10.04
N PHE A 310 -24.66 -14.48 8.91
CA PHE A 310 -24.89 -14.01 7.54
C PHE A 310 -26.07 -14.71 6.85
N LEU A 311 -26.85 -15.53 7.58
CA LEU A 311 -27.94 -16.34 7.01
C LEU A 311 -28.97 -15.50 6.25
N GLN A 312 -29.31 -14.32 6.76
CA GLN A 312 -30.29 -13.45 6.13
C GLN A 312 -29.78 -12.99 4.75
N ASN A 313 -28.56 -12.45 4.69
CA ASN A 313 -27.91 -11.98 3.46
C ASN A 313 -27.82 -13.09 2.41
N ILE A 314 -27.27 -14.24 2.81
CA ILE A 314 -27.04 -15.38 1.91
C ILE A 314 -28.39 -15.91 1.40
N THR A 315 -29.42 -15.99 2.25
CA THR A 315 -30.77 -16.44 1.86
C THR A 315 -31.44 -15.49 0.87
N THR A 316 -31.26 -14.17 1.07
CA THR A 316 -31.78 -13.16 0.15
C THR A 316 -31.11 -13.27 -1.22
N LEU A 317 -29.77 -13.21 -1.28
CA LEU A 317 -29.01 -13.39 -2.54
C LEU A 317 -29.37 -14.69 -3.26
N LEU A 318 -29.58 -15.78 -2.51
CA LEU A 318 -30.03 -17.05 -3.09
C LEU A 318 -31.43 -16.93 -3.71
N THR A 319 -32.33 -16.17 -3.10
CA THR A 319 -33.68 -15.90 -3.64
C THR A 319 -33.59 -15.08 -4.93
N ASP A 320 -32.77 -14.04 -4.97
CA ASP A 320 -32.54 -13.20 -6.16
C ASP A 320 -31.90 -13.98 -7.33
N LEU A 321 -31.10 -15.00 -7.00
CA LEU A 321 -30.51 -15.96 -7.94
C LEU A 321 -31.44 -17.13 -8.31
N GLY A 322 -32.71 -17.11 -7.89
CA GLY A 322 -33.68 -18.16 -8.21
C GLY A 322 -33.40 -19.49 -7.50
N ALA A 323 -32.99 -19.45 -6.23
CA ALA A 323 -33.01 -20.62 -5.35
C ALA A 323 -34.44 -20.93 -4.90
N THR A 324 -34.82 -22.20 -5.00
CA THR A 324 -36.09 -22.66 -4.45
C THR A 324 -36.00 -22.75 -2.93
N TYR A 325 -37.12 -22.53 -2.25
CA TYR A 325 -37.21 -22.66 -0.78
C TYR A 325 -36.66 -24.01 -0.28
N HIS A 326 -36.91 -25.10 -1.02
CA HIS A 326 -36.36 -26.43 -0.69
C HIS A 326 -34.84 -26.54 -0.82
N GLU A 327 -34.19 -25.88 -1.80
CA GLU A 327 -32.72 -25.85 -1.92
C GLU A 327 -32.07 -25.12 -0.74
N VAL A 328 -32.66 -24.00 -0.33
CA VAL A 328 -32.21 -23.19 0.82
C VAL A 328 -32.39 -23.97 2.12
N MET A 329 -33.61 -24.49 2.39
CA MET A 329 -33.90 -25.26 3.62
C MET A 329 -33.05 -26.53 3.74
N LYS A 330 -32.76 -27.22 2.63
CA LYS A 330 -31.85 -28.39 2.61
C LYS A 330 -30.39 -28.03 2.91
N SER A 331 -30.00 -26.78 2.67
CA SER A 331 -28.64 -26.26 2.87
C SER A 331 -28.48 -25.47 4.17
N TYR A 332 -29.55 -25.35 4.97
CA TYR A 332 -29.56 -24.63 6.24
C TYR A 332 -28.84 -25.44 7.34
N PRO A 333 -28.04 -24.82 8.22
CA PRO A 333 -27.40 -25.51 9.35
C PRO A 333 -28.45 -26.14 10.29
N LYS A 334 -28.13 -27.27 10.92
CA LYS A 334 -29.10 -27.92 11.82
C LYS A 334 -29.34 -27.05 13.05
N THR A 335 -30.58 -27.05 13.55
CA THR A 335 -30.99 -26.21 14.71
C THR A 335 -30.12 -26.43 15.96
N ASP A 336 -29.59 -27.64 16.16
CA ASP A 336 -28.65 -27.93 17.25
C ASP A 336 -27.24 -27.36 17.04
N GLU A 337 -26.79 -27.15 15.80
CA GLU A 337 -25.52 -26.49 15.50
C GLU A 337 -25.63 -24.98 15.75
N ILE A 338 -26.76 -24.39 15.37
CA ILE A 338 -27.12 -22.98 15.68
C ILE A 338 -27.15 -22.77 17.20
N ARG A 339 -27.85 -23.63 17.95
CA ARG A 339 -27.85 -23.59 19.43
C ARG A 339 -26.45 -23.78 20.02
N LYS A 340 -25.65 -24.72 19.50
CA LYS A 340 -24.25 -24.93 19.93
C LYS A 340 -23.37 -23.73 19.63
N ARG A 341 -23.62 -22.96 18.57
CA ARG A 341 -22.85 -21.74 18.24
C ARG A 341 -23.26 -20.56 19.11
N ILE A 342 -24.56 -20.32 19.32
CA ILE A 342 -25.05 -19.32 20.29
C ILE A 342 -24.52 -19.63 21.69
N LYS A 343 -24.50 -20.91 22.09
CA LYS A 343 -23.89 -21.33 23.36
C LYS A 343 -22.38 -21.15 23.38
N ARG A 344 -21.67 -21.34 22.25
CA ARG A 344 -20.21 -21.17 22.15
C ARG A 344 -19.75 -19.71 22.05
N SER A 345 -20.51 -18.80 21.44
CA SER A 345 -20.20 -17.36 21.51
C SER A 345 -20.43 -16.85 22.94
N ALA A 346 -21.50 -17.30 23.60
CA ALA A 346 -21.73 -17.05 25.02
C ALA A 346 -20.61 -17.62 25.92
N THR A 347 -20.09 -18.83 25.68
CA THR A 347 -18.99 -19.39 26.49
C THR A 347 -17.62 -18.85 26.12
N GLY A 348 -17.35 -18.47 24.87
CA GLY A 348 -16.07 -17.83 24.47
C GLY A 348 -15.87 -16.47 25.15
N ALA A 349 -16.95 -15.73 25.36
CA ALA A 349 -16.98 -14.52 26.19
C ALA A 349 -16.76 -14.78 27.71
N LEU A 350 -16.87 -16.04 28.16
CA LEU A 350 -16.64 -16.48 29.53
C LEU A 350 -15.28 -17.17 29.74
N GLU A 351 -14.77 -17.92 28.76
CA GLU A 351 -13.51 -18.67 28.85
C GLU A 351 -12.27 -17.77 28.75
N THR A 352 -12.37 -16.62 28.08
CA THR A 352 -11.36 -15.54 28.16
C THR A 352 -11.21 -14.94 29.58
N VAL A 353 -12.11 -15.28 30.52
CA VAL A 353 -12.13 -14.76 31.90
C VAL A 353 -11.95 -15.88 32.95
N SER A 354 -12.16 -17.16 32.61
CA SER A 354 -12.38 -18.24 33.59
C SER A 354 -11.22 -19.24 33.78
N ALA A 355 -9.99 -18.73 33.93
CA ALA A 355 -8.80 -19.54 34.19
C ALA A 355 -8.18 -19.32 35.60
N LYS A 356 -9.00 -19.36 36.68
CA LYS A 356 -8.60 -19.80 38.05
C LYS A 356 -9.74 -19.76 39.09
N LYS A 357 -10.05 -20.95 39.64
CA LYS A 357 -10.68 -21.24 40.96
C LYS A 357 -12.21 -20.97 41.13
N PRO A 358 -12.88 -21.61 42.12
CA PRO A 358 -14.10 -22.38 41.83
C PRO A 358 -15.44 -21.80 42.33
N LYS A 359 -16.51 -22.45 41.86
CA LYS A 359 -17.95 -22.25 42.12
C LYS A 359 -18.35 -22.05 43.59
N VAL A 360 -19.29 -21.12 43.80
CA VAL A 360 -20.33 -21.18 44.84
C VAL A 360 -21.69 -20.95 44.17
N VAL A 361 -22.72 -21.63 44.66
CA VAL A 361 -24.09 -21.63 44.10
C VAL A 361 -24.93 -20.54 44.77
N ALA A 362 -25.71 -19.81 43.98
CA ALA A 362 -26.86 -19.05 44.45
C ALA A 362 -27.89 -18.91 43.32
N ASP A 363 -29.10 -19.42 43.52
CA ASP A 363 -30.23 -19.21 42.61
C ASP A 363 -30.71 -17.75 42.65
N THR A 364 -31.10 -17.22 41.50
CA THR A 364 -32.23 -16.28 41.38
C THR A 364 -32.62 -16.14 39.91
N ALA A 365 -33.91 -16.27 39.61
CA ALA A 365 -34.42 -16.15 38.25
C ALA A 365 -34.54 -14.68 37.82
N ALA A 366 -34.09 -14.38 36.60
CA ALA A 366 -34.37 -13.11 35.91
C ALA A 366 -34.46 -13.35 34.39
N ALA A 367 -35.32 -12.57 33.72
CA ALA A 367 -35.73 -12.78 32.33
C ALA A 367 -34.62 -12.45 31.29
N PRO A 368 -34.76 -12.91 30.02
CA PRO A 368 -33.72 -12.73 29.01
C PRO A 368 -33.61 -11.28 28.53
N LEU A 369 -32.38 -10.77 28.43
CA LEU A 369 -32.05 -9.56 27.67
C LEU A 369 -31.54 -9.96 26.26
N PRO A 370 -31.83 -9.15 25.22
CA PRO A 370 -31.45 -9.46 23.84
C PRO A 370 -29.93 -9.39 23.62
N ALA A 371 -29.44 -10.18 22.66
CA ALA A 371 -28.01 -10.28 22.35
C ALA A 371 -27.48 -9.03 21.64
N VAL A 372 -26.26 -8.62 21.99
CA VAL A 372 -25.54 -7.53 21.32
C VAL A 372 -24.97 -8.04 20.00
N VAL A 373 -25.43 -7.48 18.88
CA VAL A 373 -24.85 -7.68 17.55
C VAL A 373 -23.85 -6.54 17.29
N THR A 374 -22.68 -6.85 16.76
CA THR A 374 -21.70 -5.85 16.31
C THR A 374 -22.07 -5.35 14.91
N GLU A 375 -22.80 -4.25 14.84
CA GLU A 375 -23.25 -3.64 13.58
C GLU A 375 -22.07 -3.08 12.77
N THR A 376 -21.99 -3.42 11.48
CA THR A 376 -21.00 -2.87 10.55
C THR A 376 -21.45 -1.50 10.02
N ALA A 377 -20.52 -0.76 9.40
CA ALA A 377 -20.85 0.50 8.73
C ALA A 377 -21.90 0.35 7.61
N ILE A 378 -22.05 -0.84 7.02
CA ILE A 378 -23.14 -1.10 6.05
C ILE A 378 -24.46 -1.29 6.80
N ASP A 379 -24.47 -2.01 7.92
CA ASP A 379 -25.70 -2.26 8.70
C ASP A 379 -26.26 -0.96 9.31
N ILE A 380 -25.40 -0.03 9.74
CA ILE A 380 -25.81 1.32 10.22
C ILE A 380 -26.48 2.14 9.11
N THR A 381 -25.91 2.13 7.89
CA THR A 381 -26.52 2.82 6.74
C THR A 381 -27.78 2.09 6.25
N GLU A 382 -27.81 0.76 6.30
CA GLU A 382 -28.98 -0.07 5.97
C GLU A 382 -30.16 0.24 6.89
N GLN A 383 -29.94 0.28 8.21
CA GLN A 383 -30.98 0.62 9.18
C GLN A 383 -31.49 2.04 8.99
N TYR A 384 -30.60 3.01 8.77
CA TYR A 384 -30.98 4.41 8.48
C TYR A 384 -31.88 4.55 7.24
N ILE A 385 -31.63 3.75 6.19
CA ILE A 385 -32.47 3.74 4.98
C ILE A 385 -33.79 3.02 5.29
N MET A 386 -33.76 1.88 5.98
CA MET A 386 -34.93 1.08 6.31
C MET A 386 -35.95 1.84 7.18
N GLU A 387 -35.48 2.64 8.14
CA GLU A 387 -36.32 3.51 8.99
C GLU A 387 -37.00 4.66 8.20
N ARG A 388 -36.52 4.97 6.99
CA ARG A 388 -37.00 6.10 6.17
C ARG A 388 -37.67 5.68 4.85
N MET A 389 -37.55 4.42 4.45
CA MET A 389 -38.04 3.95 3.16
C MET A 389 -39.57 3.70 3.18
N CYS A 390 -40.34 4.78 3.09
CA CYS A 390 -41.79 4.73 2.90
C CYS A 390 -42.16 4.59 1.40
N PRO A 391 -43.39 4.14 1.06
CA PRO A 391 -43.84 4.01 -0.33
C PRO A 391 -43.84 5.34 -1.10
N GLU A 392 -44.10 6.45 -0.42
CA GLU A 392 -44.10 7.81 -0.98
C GLU A 392 -42.68 8.20 -1.43
N LEU A 393 -41.69 8.12 -0.54
CA LEU A 393 -40.28 8.40 -0.85
C LEU A 393 -39.74 7.46 -1.94
N ALA A 394 -40.11 6.18 -1.91
CA ALA A 394 -39.73 5.24 -2.96
C ALA A 394 -40.33 5.63 -4.33
N THR A 395 -41.55 6.16 -4.36
CA THR A 395 -42.20 6.66 -5.58
C THR A 395 -41.50 7.93 -6.08
N ASP A 396 -41.21 8.89 -5.20
CA ASP A 396 -40.49 10.13 -5.54
C ASP A 396 -39.07 9.84 -6.08
N MET A 397 -38.36 8.88 -5.47
CA MET A 397 -37.04 8.42 -5.96
C MET A 397 -37.13 7.79 -7.35
N VAL A 398 -38.17 7.00 -7.63
CA VAL A 398 -38.40 6.43 -8.98
C VAL A 398 -38.75 7.52 -9.98
N ILE A 399 -39.61 8.49 -9.61
CA ILE A 399 -39.98 9.64 -10.47
C ILE A 399 -38.73 10.46 -10.82
N MET A 400 -37.89 10.83 -9.84
CA MET A 400 -36.62 11.53 -10.09
C MET A 400 -35.63 10.71 -10.93
N ALA A 401 -35.72 9.38 -10.89
CA ALA A 401 -34.89 8.50 -11.71
C ALA A 401 -35.43 8.31 -13.13
N MET A 402 -36.71 8.61 -13.42
CA MET A 402 -37.31 8.39 -14.75
C MET A 402 -36.62 9.20 -15.85
N ASP A 403 -36.14 10.41 -15.55
CA ASP A 403 -35.38 11.25 -16.49
C ASP A 403 -34.05 10.61 -16.96
N ASN A 404 -33.55 9.60 -16.23
CA ASN A 404 -32.34 8.85 -16.57
C ASN A 404 -32.63 7.50 -17.26
N VAL A 405 -33.91 7.16 -17.49
CA VAL A 405 -34.30 5.91 -18.15
C VAL A 405 -34.37 6.14 -19.67
N PRO A 406 -33.72 5.32 -20.51
CA PRO A 406 -33.78 5.49 -21.96
C PRO A 406 -35.19 5.17 -22.52
N ASP A 407 -35.62 5.96 -23.51
CA ASP A 407 -36.95 5.84 -24.17
C ASP A 407 -37.25 4.43 -24.74
N ALA A 408 -36.21 3.66 -25.04
CA ALA A 408 -36.32 2.28 -25.52
C ALA A 408 -35.67 1.30 -24.55
N MET A 409 -36.40 0.23 -24.19
CA MET A 409 -35.93 -0.79 -23.25
C MET A 409 -34.62 -1.45 -23.73
N PRO A 410 -33.52 -1.40 -22.95
CA PRO A 410 -32.25 -1.99 -23.37
C PRO A 410 -32.35 -3.51 -23.62
N PRO A 411 -31.83 -4.04 -24.75
CA PRO A 411 -31.85 -5.48 -25.06
C PRO A 411 -31.09 -6.38 -24.08
N LEU A 412 -30.27 -5.77 -23.21
CA LEU A 412 -29.60 -6.43 -22.10
C LEU A 412 -30.55 -6.58 -20.91
N PHE A 413 -31.26 -5.50 -20.54
CA PHE A 413 -32.22 -5.49 -19.43
C PHE A 413 -33.36 -6.48 -19.66
N ALA A 414 -33.99 -6.44 -20.85
CA ALA A 414 -35.06 -7.35 -21.23
C ALA A 414 -34.66 -8.85 -21.17
N ALA A 415 -33.37 -9.16 -21.30
CA ALA A 415 -32.83 -10.53 -21.25
C ALA A 415 -32.30 -10.95 -19.87
N ILE A 416 -32.18 -10.02 -18.91
CA ILE A 416 -31.61 -10.25 -17.57
C ILE A 416 -32.68 -10.07 -16.46
N TYR A 417 -33.76 -9.34 -16.76
CA TYR A 417 -34.83 -9.05 -15.81
C TYR A 417 -35.60 -10.32 -15.40
N THR A 418 -35.42 -10.72 -14.14
CA THR A 418 -36.26 -11.70 -13.44
C THR A 418 -37.28 -10.96 -12.58
N PRO A 419 -38.60 -11.17 -12.78
CA PRO A 419 -39.63 -10.56 -11.94
C PRO A 419 -39.47 -10.94 -10.47
N ILE A 420 -39.54 -9.95 -9.57
CA ILE A 420 -39.39 -10.18 -8.13
C ILE A 420 -40.67 -10.83 -7.60
N ALA A 421 -40.61 -12.13 -7.30
CA ALA A 421 -41.78 -12.96 -6.97
C ALA A 421 -42.49 -12.58 -5.64
N ALA A 422 -41.84 -11.79 -4.77
CA ALA A 422 -42.35 -11.40 -3.45
C ALA A 422 -42.20 -9.88 -3.20
N ALA A 423 -42.62 -9.07 -4.18
CA ALA A 423 -42.60 -7.62 -4.12
C ALA A 423 -43.36 -7.07 -2.89
N GLY A 424 -42.76 -6.12 -2.16
CA GLY A 424 -43.35 -5.44 -1.01
C GLY A 424 -43.20 -6.15 0.35
N THR A 425 -42.46 -7.27 0.43
CA THR A 425 -42.20 -7.93 1.71
C THR A 425 -41.15 -7.18 2.54
N GLN A 426 -41.28 -7.22 3.88
CA GLN A 426 -40.30 -6.61 4.81
C GLN A 426 -38.86 -7.12 4.59
N GLY A 427 -38.69 -8.38 4.19
CA GLY A 427 -37.38 -8.93 3.81
C GLY A 427 -36.79 -8.30 2.55
N GLN A 428 -37.63 -7.98 1.55
CA GLN A 428 -37.20 -7.29 0.33
C GLN A 428 -36.94 -5.80 0.58
N ILE A 429 -37.76 -5.14 1.41
CA ILE A 429 -37.53 -3.76 1.88
C ILE A 429 -36.14 -3.66 2.52
N LYS A 430 -35.83 -4.58 3.44
CA LYS A 430 -34.49 -4.70 4.04
C LYS A 430 -33.39 -4.96 3.02
N HIS A 431 -33.63 -5.82 2.01
CA HIS A 431 -32.67 -6.07 0.94
C HIS A 431 -32.36 -4.81 0.12
N VAL A 432 -33.38 -4.09 -0.35
CA VAL A 432 -33.20 -2.85 -1.13
C VAL A 432 -32.49 -1.79 -0.28
N ALA A 433 -32.82 -1.67 1.00
CA ALA A 433 -32.10 -0.81 1.94
C ALA A 433 -30.61 -1.19 2.04
N ARG A 434 -30.27 -2.49 2.09
CA ARG A 434 -28.88 -2.98 2.09
C ARG A 434 -28.15 -2.68 0.77
N LEU A 435 -28.81 -2.89 -0.37
CA LEU A 435 -28.23 -2.57 -1.69
C LEU A 435 -27.91 -1.07 -1.80
N LEU A 436 -28.86 -0.20 -1.41
CA LEU A 436 -28.66 1.24 -1.36
C LEU A 436 -27.57 1.63 -0.35
N ALA A 437 -27.51 0.99 0.82
CA ALA A 437 -26.47 1.22 1.82
C ALA A 437 -25.07 0.88 1.30
N THR A 438 -24.91 -0.23 0.59
CA THR A 438 -23.65 -0.64 -0.02
C THR A 438 -23.19 0.36 -1.08
N GLN A 439 -24.10 0.80 -1.98
CA GLN A 439 -23.78 1.78 -3.02
C GLN A 439 -23.49 3.18 -2.42
N LEU A 440 -24.28 3.64 -1.45
CA LEU A 440 -24.04 4.92 -0.76
C LEU A 440 -22.71 4.89 0.00
N ASN A 441 -22.42 3.84 0.75
CA ASN A 441 -21.14 3.71 1.45
C ASN A 441 -19.95 3.63 0.47
N ALA A 442 -20.11 3.02 -0.72
CA ALA A 442 -19.08 3.01 -1.76
C ALA A 442 -18.78 4.41 -2.33
N VAL A 443 -19.79 5.27 -2.45
CA VAL A 443 -19.66 6.70 -2.78
C VAL A 443 -19.26 7.55 -1.55
N GLY A 444 -19.15 6.93 -0.37
CA GLY A 444 -18.78 7.60 0.88
C GLY A 444 -19.88 8.47 1.50
N LEU A 445 -21.15 8.19 1.14
CA LEU A 445 -22.38 8.82 1.63
C LEU A 445 -23.09 7.92 2.64
N GLY A 446 -23.93 8.51 3.50
CA GLY A 446 -24.68 7.78 4.54
C GLY A 446 -24.02 7.80 5.93
N PRO A 447 -24.78 7.56 7.01
CA PRO A 447 -24.30 7.71 8.38
C PRO A 447 -23.21 6.70 8.75
N GLY A 448 -23.27 5.47 8.21
CA GLY A 448 -22.24 4.47 8.42
C GLY A 448 -20.91 4.82 7.74
N ALA A 449 -20.94 5.42 6.54
CA ALA A 449 -19.73 5.96 5.90
C ALA A 449 -19.14 7.16 6.66
N ALA A 450 -19.99 8.02 7.24
CA ALA A 450 -19.56 9.11 8.10
C ALA A 450 -18.95 8.60 9.43
N LEU A 451 -19.50 7.52 10.01
CA LEU A 451 -18.90 6.84 11.16
C LEU A 451 -17.58 6.15 10.78
N ALA A 452 -17.49 5.51 9.62
CA ALA A 452 -16.25 4.87 9.15
C ALA A 452 -15.13 5.89 8.86
N LYS A 453 -15.49 7.13 8.45
CA LYS A 453 -14.54 8.25 8.29
C LYS A 453 -14.11 8.88 9.62
N SER A 454 -14.91 8.77 10.68
CA SER A 454 -14.60 9.35 12.01
C SER A 454 -14.07 8.33 13.02
N THR A 455 -14.27 7.03 12.76
CA THR A 455 -13.68 5.93 13.53
C THR A 455 -12.27 5.68 13.00
N PRO A 456 -11.22 5.79 13.83
CA PRO A 456 -9.85 5.61 13.36
C PRO A 456 -9.56 4.14 13.10
N VAL A 457 -9.56 3.75 11.83
CA VAL A 457 -8.93 2.50 11.39
C VAL A 457 -7.46 2.58 11.77
N LEU A 458 -6.99 1.60 12.54
CA LEU A 458 -5.56 1.37 12.74
C LEU A 458 -4.95 0.97 11.40
N ARG A 459 -4.17 1.86 10.82
CA ARG A 459 -3.19 1.53 9.78
C ARG A 459 -1.82 1.63 10.42
N ASP A 460 -1.08 0.52 10.39
CA ASP A 460 0.37 0.53 10.50
C ASP A 460 0.89 0.94 9.11
N ASP A 461 1.73 1.97 9.03
CA ASP A 461 2.39 2.45 7.80
C ASP A 461 3.86 1.97 7.79
N ASP A 462 4.36 1.62 6.58
CA ASP A 462 5.76 1.39 6.14
C ASP A 462 5.64 0.77 4.72
N GLU A 463 5.24 1.53 3.69
CA GLU A 463 6.08 2.27 2.71
C GLU A 463 6.31 1.51 1.37
N ASP A 464 5.84 2.10 0.26
CA ASP A 464 6.59 2.38 -0.99
C ASP A 464 5.67 3.13 -1.99
N GLU A 465 6.20 4.11 -2.74
CA GLU A 465 5.46 5.01 -3.66
C GLU A 465 5.66 4.66 -5.17
N ASP A 466 4.92 5.36 -6.05
CA ASP A 466 4.92 5.33 -7.54
C ASP A 466 4.33 4.07 -8.23
N GLU A 467 3.54 4.11 -9.31
CA GLU A 467 2.85 5.17 -10.08
C GLU A 467 1.30 4.96 -9.98
N ASP A 468 0.33 5.66 -10.61
CA ASP A 468 0.23 6.79 -11.55
C ASP A 468 -1.06 7.60 -11.18
N LYS A 469 -1.34 8.73 -11.85
CA LYS A 469 -2.62 9.46 -11.79
C LYS A 469 -3.32 9.52 -13.15
N GLN A 470 -4.46 8.84 -13.28
CA GLN A 470 -5.49 9.21 -14.26
C GLN A 470 -6.72 9.83 -13.59
N ARG A 471 -6.85 11.15 -13.76
CA ARG A 471 -8.02 11.93 -13.38
C ARG A 471 -9.15 11.71 -14.39
N ILE A 472 -10.37 11.54 -13.91
CA ILE A 472 -11.58 11.96 -14.64
C ILE A 472 -12.25 13.05 -13.81
N ALA A 473 -12.41 14.22 -14.40
CA ALA A 473 -13.13 15.34 -13.82
C ALA A 473 -14.52 15.43 -14.45
N THR A 474 -15.54 15.70 -13.64
CA THR A 474 -16.81 16.22 -14.15
C THR A 474 -17.36 17.29 -13.22
N LEU A 475 -17.68 18.44 -13.79
CA LEU A 475 -18.35 19.56 -13.15
C LEU A 475 -19.78 19.17 -12.73
N VAL A 476 -20.24 19.66 -11.58
CA VAL A 476 -21.46 20.49 -11.53
C VAL A 476 -21.22 21.64 -10.55
N GLN A 477 -21.46 22.87 -10.99
CA GLN A 477 -21.34 24.09 -10.20
C GLN A 477 -22.75 24.57 -9.82
N GLY A 478 -23.01 24.84 -8.54
CA GLY A 478 -24.33 25.28 -8.05
C GLY A 478 -24.23 26.05 -6.74
N VAL A 479 -24.61 27.33 -6.77
CA VAL A 479 -24.37 28.30 -5.69
C VAL A 479 -25.63 28.52 -4.86
N VAL A 480 -25.56 28.34 -3.54
CA VAL A 480 -26.30 29.19 -2.56
C VAL A 480 -25.46 29.33 -1.30
N GLY A 481 -25.20 30.56 -0.86
CA GLY A 481 -24.53 30.86 0.42
C GLY A 481 -25.52 31.12 1.55
N GLY A 482 -25.12 30.81 2.79
CA GLY A 482 -25.84 31.17 4.01
C GLY A 482 -24.94 31.01 5.24
N PRO A 483 -25.04 31.89 6.26
CA PRO A 483 -24.19 31.82 7.44
C PRO A 483 -24.54 30.61 8.33
N PRO A 484 -23.58 30.04 9.07
CA PRO A 484 -23.81 28.84 9.87
C PRO A 484 -24.76 29.12 11.06
N PRO A 485 -25.82 28.32 11.27
CA PRO A 485 -26.62 28.39 12.48
C PRO A 485 -25.85 27.84 13.69
N ALA A 486 -25.99 28.48 14.84
CA ALA A 486 -25.30 28.08 16.06
C ALA A 486 -25.81 26.72 16.59
N VAL A 487 -24.88 25.77 16.77
CA VAL A 487 -25.16 24.46 17.36
C VAL A 487 -25.10 24.56 18.88
N PRO A 488 -26.16 24.16 19.63
CA PRO A 488 -26.13 24.13 21.09
C PRO A 488 -25.16 23.04 21.61
N PRO A 489 -24.58 23.18 22.81
CA PRO A 489 -23.63 22.22 23.35
C PRO A 489 -24.27 20.83 23.55
N PRO A 490 -23.51 19.74 23.36
CA PRO A 490 -24.03 18.38 23.48
C PRO A 490 -24.46 18.05 24.92
N PRO A 491 -25.48 17.19 25.10
CA PRO A 491 -26.01 16.85 26.42
C PRO A 491 -24.97 16.07 27.25
N THR A 492 -24.80 16.50 28.51
CA THR A 492 -23.94 15.83 29.48
C THR A 492 -24.48 14.44 29.83
N LEU A 493 -23.70 13.39 29.56
CA LEU A 493 -23.98 12.04 30.02
C LEU A 493 -23.88 11.97 31.56
N ASN A 494 -25.04 11.91 32.22
CA ASN A 494 -25.12 11.54 33.63
C ASN A 494 -24.71 10.07 33.80
N LEU A 495 -23.53 9.81 34.37
CA LEU A 495 -23.16 8.46 34.80
C LEU A 495 -24.06 8.03 35.95
N SER A 496 -25.01 7.14 35.66
CA SER A 496 -25.85 6.51 36.67
C SER A 496 -25.05 5.52 37.53
N ASN A 497 -25.22 5.63 38.85
CA ASN A 497 -24.43 4.88 39.83
C ASN A 497 -24.66 3.36 39.76
N ILE A 498 -23.63 2.58 39.46
CA ILE A 498 -23.54 1.16 39.82
C ILE A 498 -22.30 0.93 40.69
N LYS A 499 -22.52 0.35 41.87
CA LYS A 499 -21.53 0.28 42.96
C LYS A 499 -20.47 -0.79 42.70
N HIS A 500 -19.21 -0.38 42.47
CA HIS A 500 -18.09 -1.31 42.53
C HIS A 500 -17.90 -1.88 43.96
N PRO A 501 -17.59 -3.18 44.13
CA PRO A 501 -17.08 -3.67 45.40
C PRO A 501 -15.71 -3.04 45.67
N LYS A 502 -15.52 -2.50 46.87
CA LYS A 502 -14.37 -1.67 47.24
C LYS A 502 -13.04 -2.45 47.21
N ARG A 503 -12.39 -2.55 46.06
CA ARG A 503 -10.92 -2.56 46.03
C ARG A 503 -10.47 -1.24 46.63
N ARG A 504 -9.72 -1.26 47.75
CA ARG A 504 -9.04 -0.06 48.26
C ARG A 504 -7.98 0.35 47.24
N ALA A 505 -8.37 1.20 46.29
CA ALA A 505 -7.41 2.00 45.57
C ALA A 505 -6.62 2.78 46.62
N LEU A 506 -5.31 2.58 46.68
CA LEU A 506 -4.42 3.44 47.45
C LEU A 506 -4.50 4.82 46.80
N LYS A 507 -5.32 5.70 47.38
CA LYS A 507 -5.38 7.09 46.98
C LYS A 507 -4.04 7.73 47.32
N LEU A 508 -3.12 7.74 46.37
CA LEU A 508 -1.80 8.35 46.51
C LEU A 508 -1.91 9.84 46.90
N SER A 509 -3.02 10.50 46.55
CA SER A 509 -3.38 11.85 46.97
C SER A 509 -3.72 12.01 48.47
N GLU A 510 -4.07 10.94 49.18
CA GLU A 510 -4.28 10.95 50.64
C GLU A 510 -3.01 10.58 51.43
N ILE A 511 -2.02 9.95 50.77
CA ILE A 511 -0.79 9.44 51.41
C ILE A 511 0.44 10.31 51.09
N THR A 512 0.47 10.95 49.92
CA THR A 512 1.56 11.82 49.47
C THR A 512 1.12 13.28 49.44
N ARG A 513 1.94 14.18 50.00
CA ARG A 513 1.73 15.62 49.83
C ARG A 513 1.99 15.98 48.36
N PRO A 514 1.08 16.68 47.66
CA PRO A 514 1.33 17.09 46.29
C PRO A 514 2.58 17.97 46.23
N MET A 515 3.52 17.62 45.35
CA MET A 515 4.77 18.37 45.22
C MET A 515 4.51 19.72 44.56
N ASP A 516 5.07 20.76 45.20
CA ASP A 516 5.16 22.13 44.69
C ASP A 516 5.55 22.16 43.20
N GLU A 517 4.78 22.91 42.40
CA GLU A 517 4.85 23.00 40.93
C GLU A 517 6.30 23.21 40.47
N ARG A 518 6.99 24.16 41.10
CA ARG A 518 8.37 24.55 40.78
C ARG A 518 9.38 23.44 41.07
N LYS A 519 9.18 22.69 42.16
CA LYS A 519 10.02 21.53 42.51
C LYS A 519 9.78 20.38 41.54
N ARG A 520 8.53 20.17 41.11
CA ARG A 520 8.13 19.17 40.12
C ARG A 520 8.80 19.47 38.77
N GLN A 521 8.64 20.68 38.24
CA GLN A 521 9.29 21.14 37.01
C GLN A 521 10.81 20.98 37.06
N LYS A 522 11.45 21.44 38.15
CA LYS A 522 12.90 21.29 38.33
C LYS A 522 13.36 19.83 38.32
N MET A 523 12.62 18.93 39.00
CA MET A 523 12.93 17.51 38.99
C MET A 523 12.72 16.86 37.61
N THR A 524 11.72 17.29 36.84
CA THR A 524 11.54 16.85 35.45
C THR A 524 12.72 17.28 34.58
N VAL A 525 13.13 18.54 34.63
CA VAL A 525 14.29 19.06 33.88
C VAL A 525 15.59 18.35 34.29
N ASP A 526 15.81 18.13 35.58
CA ASP A 526 16.98 17.38 36.06
C ASP A 526 16.95 15.90 35.66
N ALA A 527 15.78 15.28 35.53
CA ALA A 527 15.64 13.92 34.99
C ALA A 527 15.95 13.88 33.48
N VAL A 528 15.41 14.82 32.70
CA VAL A 528 15.72 14.96 31.26
C VAL A 528 17.23 15.20 31.06
N ARG A 529 17.84 16.10 31.83
CA ARG A 529 19.30 16.34 31.78
C ARG A 529 20.14 15.11 32.12
N ARG A 530 19.65 14.20 32.97
CA ARG A 530 20.31 12.89 33.20
C ARG A 530 20.17 11.96 32.00
N ILE A 531 19.00 11.92 31.36
CA ILE A 531 18.77 11.15 30.13
C ILE A 531 19.70 11.65 29.03
N LEU A 532 19.75 12.96 28.77
CA LEU A 532 20.58 13.55 27.71
C LEU A 532 22.09 13.24 27.88
N ARG A 533 22.56 13.08 29.13
CA ARG A 533 23.95 12.71 29.42
C ARG A 533 24.31 11.26 29.09
N THR A 534 23.35 10.37 28.82
CA THR A 534 23.65 8.97 28.48
C THR A 534 23.97 8.73 27.00
N GLU A 535 23.90 9.77 26.16
CA GLU A 535 24.25 9.76 24.72
C GLU A 535 25.47 8.88 24.38
N LYS A 536 26.61 9.11 25.05
CA LYS A 536 27.85 8.34 24.81
C LYS A 536 27.70 6.85 25.17
N ASN A 537 26.98 6.54 26.24
CA ASN A 537 26.76 5.16 26.67
C ASN A 537 25.78 4.44 25.71
N ALA A 538 24.77 5.15 25.20
CA ALA A 538 23.86 4.61 24.18
C ALA A 538 24.60 4.32 22.85
N LEU A 539 25.57 5.17 22.48
CA LEU A 539 26.43 4.96 21.32
C LEU A 539 27.32 3.73 21.48
N PHE A 540 28.06 3.61 22.59
CA PHE A 540 28.90 2.42 22.85
C PHE A 540 28.08 1.12 23.04
N GLY A 541 26.86 1.21 23.54
CA GLY A 541 25.96 0.06 23.73
C GLY A 541 25.20 -0.38 22.47
N GLY A 542 25.34 0.31 21.34
CA GLY A 542 24.62 0.00 20.10
C GLY A 542 23.11 0.31 20.13
N VAL A 543 22.60 0.96 21.18
CA VAL A 543 21.18 1.29 21.38
C VAL A 543 20.88 2.74 20.95
N PHE A 544 21.81 3.37 20.22
CA PHE A 544 21.75 4.77 19.81
C PHE A 544 20.46 5.16 19.06
N PRO A 545 19.93 4.37 18.10
CA PRO A 545 18.70 4.74 17.38
C PRO A 545 17.48 4.86 18.31
N LEU A 546 17.34 3.98 19.32
CA LEU A 546 16.25 4.08 20.29
C LEU A 546 16.45 5.26 21.24
N TYR A 547 17.69 5.60 21.60
CA TYR A 547 17.99 6.82 22.37
C TYR A 547 17.55 8.06 21.60
N THR A 548 17.92 8.17 20.31
CA THR A 548 17.54 9.29 19.45
C THR A 548 16.01 9.40 19.32
N LYS A 549 15.32 8.28 19.06
CA LYS A 549 13.84 8.26 19.01
C LYS A 549 13.22 8.69 20.34
N MET A 550 13.68 8.14 21.47
CA MET A 550 13.19 8.49 22.80
C MET A 550 13.37 9.99 23.10
N VAL A 551 14.51 10.60 22.77
CA VAL A 551 14.74 12.03 23.00
C VAL A 551 13.89 12.89 22.06
N ALA A 552 13.70 12.49 20.80
CA ALA A 552 12.78 13.15 19.88
C ALA A 552 11.32 13.12 20.38
N THR A 553 10.80 11.94 20.76
CA THR A 553 9.45 11.81 21.34
C THR A 553 9.30 12.61 22.64
N LEU A 554 10.33 12.64 23.50
CA LEU A 554 10.34 13.48 24.71
C LEU A 554 10.29 14.98 24.36
N GLY A 555 11.05 15.42 23.36
CA GLY A 555 11.03 16.78 22.84
C GLY A 555 9.64 17.19 22.33
N THR A 556 8.92 16.29 21.66
CA THR A 556 7.58 16.62 21.14
C THR A 556 6.48 16.59 22.20
N THR A 557 6.49 15.56 23.06
CA THR A 557 5.38 15.28 24.00
C THR A 557 5.46 16.04 25.32
N SER A 558 6.61 16.65 25.64
CA SER A 558 6.82 17.37 26.90
C SER A 558 6.49 18.86 26.81
N GLY A 559 6.35 19.50 27.98
CA GLY A 559 6.16 20.95 28.09
C GLY A 559 7.40 21.76 27.69
N GLU A 560 7.20 23.07 27.52
CA GLU A 560 8.15 24.02 26.94
C GLU A 560 9.51 24.05 27.67
N ASP A 561 9.54 23.94 29.01
CA ASP A 561 10.77 23.80 29.82
C ASP A 561 11.68 22.65 29.33
N VAL A 562 11.07 21.53 28.91
CA VAL A 562 11.78 20.35 28.42
C VAL A 562 12.20 20.54 26.97
N LYS A 563 11.34 21.13 26.12
CA LYS A 563 11.69 21.48 24.73
C LYS A 563 12.92 22.39 24.70
N GLN A 564 12.94 23.42 25.53
CA GLN A 564 14.07 24.33 25.67
C GLN A 564 15.34 23.59 26.16
N THR A 565 15.24 22.70 27.14
CA THR A 565 16.38 21.91 27.64
C THR A 565 16.96 20.98 26.56
N VAL A 566 16.11 20.35 25.74
CA VAL A 566 16.54 19.49 24.61
C VAL A 566 17.16 20.33 23.49
N LEU A 567 16.58 21.50 23.19
CA LEU A 567 17.13 22.44 22.21
C LEU A 567 18.52 22.93 22.64
N GLU A 568 18.68 23.39 23.88
CA GLU A 568 19.99 23.80 24.44
C GLU A 568 21.05 22.70 24.29
N PHE A 569 20.70 21.45 24.61
CA PHE A 569 21.59 20.30 24.45
C PHE A 569 21.95 20.01 22.98
N ILE A 570 21.01 20.13 22.05
CA ILE A 570 21.30 20.02 20.61
C ILE A 570 22.27 21.14 20.19
N MET A 571 22.07 22.36 20.69
CA MET A 571 22.90 23.53 20.37
C MET A 571 24.31 23.49 21.00
N GLU A 572 24.57 22.68 22.03
CA GLU A 572 25.93 22.50 22.57
C GLU A 572 26.91 21.86 21.55
N ASP A 573 26.44 20.93 20.70
CA ASP A 573 27.27 20.21 19.72
C ASP A 573 26.45 19.90 18.45
N LEU A 574 25.95 20.95 17.81
CA LEU A 574 25.02 20.85 16.68
C LEU A 574 25.58 19.99 15.54
N ARG A 575 26.90 20.02 15.31
CA ARG A 575 27.57 19.22 14.26
C ARG A 575 27.35 17.71 14.44
N LYS A 576 27.52 17.20 15.66
CA LYS A 576 27.29 15.77 15.95
C LYS A 576 25.80 15.47 16.16
N ARG A 577 25.05 16.42 16.74
CA ARG A 577 23.65 16.25 17.15
C ARG A 577 22.62 16.65 16.08
N LEU A 578 23.04 17.04 14.88
CA LEU A 578 22.13 17.38 13.77
C LEU A 578 21.14 16.24 13.46
N HIS A 579 21.59 14.98 13.51
CA HIS A 579 20.73 13.82 13.32
C HIS A 579 19.59 13.73 14.36
N LEU A 580 19.81 14.20 15.60
CA LEU A 580 18.80 14.27 16.66
C LEU A 580 17.85 15.46 16.44
N ALA A 581 18.37 16.59 15.96
CA ALA A 581 17.55 17.74 15.57
C ALA A 581 16.59 17.39 14.43
N LEU A 582 17.09 16.69 13.40
CA LEU A 582 16.29 16.19 12.28
C LEU A 582 15.28 15.15 12.76
N ALA A 583 15.68 14.17 13.59
CA ALA A 583 14.74 13.20 14.16
C ALA A 583 13.60 13.87 14.96
N TRP A 584 13.88 14.95 15.70
CA TRP A 584 12.84 15.72 16.39
C TRP A 584 11.94 16.51 15.42
N LEU A 585 12.49 17.11 14.37
CA LEU A 585 11.71 17.73 13.29
C LEU A 585 10.79 16.72 12.59
N TYR A 586 11.29 15.52 12.27
CA TYR A 586 10.47 14.43 11.73
C TYR A 586 9.37 14.00 12.71
N GLU A 587 9.67 13.88 14.01
CA GLU A 587 8.67 13.49 15.00
C GLU A 587 7.55 14.55 15.13
N GLU A 588 7.88 15.85 15.25
CA GLU A 588 6.89 16.96 15.25
C GLU A 588 6.10 17.01 13.93
N TYR A 589 6.74 16.79 12.77
CA TYR A 589 6.06 16.68 11.47
C TYR A 589 5.06 15.51 11.44
N SER A 590 5.42 14.37 12.02
CA SER A 590 4.51 13.21 12.13
C SER A 590 3.29 13.51 13.02
N TYR A 591 3.42 14.38 14.02
CA TYR A 591 2.26 14.88 14.78
C TYR A 591 1.46 15.96 14.02
N MET A 592 2.10 16.74 13.15
CA MET A 592 1.45 17.74 12.30
C MET A 592 0.58 17.11 11.21
N GLN A 593 1.10 16.10 10.49
CA GLN A 593 0.34 15.34 9.50
C GLN A 593 -0.64 14.32 10.12
N GLY A 594 -0.54 14.08 11.43
CA GLY A 594 -1.43 13.17 12.16
C GLY A 594 -1.06 11.68 12.09
N PHE A 595 0.11 11.33 11.52
CA PHE A 595 0.70 10.00 11.60
C PHE A 595 0.87 9.56 13.06
N ASN A 596 1.37 10.46 13.92
CA ASN A 596 1.45 10.25 15.37
C ASN A 596 0.30 10.97 16.10
N ARG A 597 -0.21 10.37 17.19
CA ARG A 597 -1.32 10.92 18.00
C ARG A 597 -0.94 11.08 19.46
N LEU A 598 -1.05 12.29 20.01
CA LEU A 598 -0.85 12.49 21.46
C LEU A 598 -2.02 11.90 22.25
N PRO A 599 -1.74 11.15 23.34
CA PRO A 599 -2.73 10.78 24.34
C PRO A 599 -3.51 12.00 24.85
N PRO A 600 -4.83 11.91 25.08
CA PRO A 600 -5.63 13.04 25.56
C PRO A 600 -5.11 13.71 26.85
N ALA A 601 -4.43 12.94 27.71
CA ALA A 601 -3.81 13.43 28.95
C ALA A 601 -2.58 14.35 28.74
N LEU A 602 -1.97 14.33 27.54
CA LEU A 602 -0.82 15.17 27.17
C LEU A 602 -1.20 16.33 26.25
N LYS A 603 -2.47 16.42 25.82
CA LYS A 603 -2.96 17.54 25.01
C LYS A 603 -3.13 18.79 25.87
N THR A 604 -2.12 19.65 25.89
CA THR A 604 -2.22 21.00 26.48
C THR A 604 -3.28 21.82 25.72
N LYS A 605 -3.99 22.72 26.41
CA LYS A 605 -5.08 23.53 25.81
C LYS A 605 -4.67 24.37 24.59
N ASN A 606 -3.37 24.67 24.44
CA ASN A 606 -2.81 25.48 23.37
C ASN A 606 -2.01 24.65 22.35
N TYR A 607 -2.23 23.33 22.26
CA TYR A 607 -1.45 22.45 21.39
C TYR A 607 -1.83 22.64 19.91
N ASN A 608 -1.03 23.43 19.17
CA ASN A 608 -1.09 23.55 17.72
C ASN A 608 0.17 22.91 17.08
N PRO A 609 0.05 21.74 16.40
CA PRO A 609 1.17 21.06 15.75
C PRO A 609 1.92 21.91 14.72
N GLU A 610 1.20 22.66 13.89
CA GLU A 610 1.78 23.45 12.79
C GLU A 610 2.70 24.56 13.33
N MET A 611 2.26 25.22 14.41
CA MET A 611 3.04 26.25 15.09
C MET A 611 4.23 25.67 15.84
N ASN A 612 4.10 24.48 16.43
CA ASN A 612 5.23 23.78 17.07
C ASN A 612 6.32 23.43 16.05
N TYR A 613 5.93 22.82 14.92
CA TYR A 613 6.86 22.48 13.84
C TYR A 613 7.54 23.74 13.25
N SER A 614 6.75 24.77 12.93
CA SER A 614 7.26 26.02 12.37
C SER A 614 8.22 26.74 13.32
N SER A 615 7.86 26.80 14.61
CA SER A 615 8.73 27.37 15.66
C SER A 615 10.02 26.57 15.84
N LEU A 616 9.97 25.23 15.86
CA LEU A 616 11.16 24.40 15.98
C LEU A 616 12.11 24.58 14.78
N LEU A 617 11.58 24.56 13.55
CA LEU A 617 12.36 24.76 12.34
C LEU A 617 12.99 26.16 12.30
N ARG A 618 12.22 27.21 12.59
CA ARG A 618 12.72 28.59 12.69
C ARG A 618 13.81 28.73 13.75
N ASN A 619 13.61 28.15 14.94
CA ASN A 619 14.58 28.24 16.02
C ASN A 619 15.87 27.47 15.69
N LEU A 620 15.78 26.34 14.97
CA LEU A 620 16.95 25.61 14.49
C LEU A 620 17.75 26.44 13.47
N ILE A 621 17.07 27.00 12.46
CA ILE A 621 17.68 27.84 11.41
C ILE A 621 18.30 29.10 12.03
N SER A 622 17.54 29.83 12.86
CA SER A 622 18.00 31.03 13.54
C SER A 622 19.24 30.78 14.42
N ALA A 623 19.28 29.66 15.14
CA ALA A 623 20.44 29.31 15.96
C ALA A 623 21.69 28.93 15.14
N ILE A 624 21.55 28.47 13.89
CA ILE A 624 22.66 28.27 12.96
C ILE A 624 23.16 29.62 12.43
N ILE A 625 22.25 30.55 12.11
CA ILE A 625 22.58 31.88 11.58
C ILE A 625 23.32 32.72 12.63
N HIS A 626 22.80 32.79 13.86
CA HIS A 626 23.34 33.63 14.94
C HIS A 626 24.64 33.12 15.57
N ARG A 627 25.22 32.01 15.06
CA ARG A 627 26.46 31.41 15.58
C ARG A 627 27.53 31.28 14.49
N PRO A 628 28.28 32.36 14.18
CA PRO A 628 29.29 32.36 13.13
C PRO A 628 30.52 31.47 13.44
N ASP A 629 30.75 31.10 14.71
CA ASP A 629 31.91 30.29 15.12
C ASP A 629 31.89 28.82 14.66
N ILE A 630 30.78 28.37 14.05
CA ILE A 630 30.61 26.97 13.62
C ILE A 630 31.29 26.73 12.27
N LYS A 631 32.45 26.04 12.29
CA LYS A 631 33.03 25.44 11.08
C LYS A 631 32.00 24.51 10.42
N ASP A 632 31.81 24.71 9.11
CA ASP A 632 30.85 24.01 8.24
C ASP A 632 29.37 24.46 8.42
N ARG A 633 29.14 25.71 8.84
CA ARG A 633 27.80 26.36 8.90
C ARG A 633 26.97 26.17 7.63
N GLU A 634 27.57 26.41 6.47
CA GLU A 634 26.94 26.23 5.14
C GLU A 634 26.46 24.80 4.92
N THR A 635 27.27 23.82 5.32
CA THR A 635 26.97 22.39 5.18
C THR A 635 25.87 21.95 6.15
N LEU A 636 25.78 22.59 7.33
CA LEU A 636 24.65 22.39 8.25
C LEU A 636 23.35 22.99 7.70
N LEU A 637 23.39 24.20 7.14
CA LEU A 637 22.22 24.80 6.46
C LEU A 637 21.75 23.94 5.28
N TYR A 638 22.68 23.53 4.41
CA TYR A 638 22.40 22.65 3.27
C TYR A 638 21.66 21.37 3.72
N ARG A 639 22.16 20.71 4.77
CA ARG A 639 21.53 19.51 5.33
C ARG A 639 20.15 19.80 5.94
N VAL A 640 19.97 20.88 6.72
CA VAL A 640 18.65 21.23 7.28
C VAL A 640 17.62 21.49 6.18
N TYR A 641 17.96 22.30 5.17
CA TYR A 641 17.04 22.64 4.09
C TYR A 641 16.74 21.48 3.12
N LEU A 642 17.59 20.45 3.02
CA LEU A 642 17.34 19.27 2.18
C LEU A 642 16.86 18.01 2.94
N GLU A 643 17.17 17.85 4.22
CA GLU A 643 16.75 16.70 5.04
C GLU A 643 15.51 16.99 5.91
N ALA A 644 15.03 18.23 6.04
CA ALA A 644 13.76 18.50 6.73
C ALA A 644 12.55 17.92 5.96
N PRO A 645 11.49 17.42 6.62
CA PRO A 645 10.34 16.85 5.93
C PRO A 645 9.53 17.89 5.13
N MET A 646 9.30 19.08 5.70
CA MET A 646 8.61 20.18 5.03
C MET A 646 9.30 21.52 5.32
N ILE A 647 9.54 22.34 4.29
CA ILE A 647 10.02 23.71 4.48
C ILE A 647 8.82 24.64 4.60
N THR A 648 8.78 25.40 5.70
CA THR A 648 7.74 26.41 5.99
C THR A 648 8.05 27.72 5.27
N ASP A 649 7.04 28.56 5.12
CA ASP A 649 7.17 29.80 4.33
C ASP A 649 8.10 30.80 5.04
N GLU A 650 8.02 30.91 6.38
CA GLU A 650 8.99 31.64 7.22
C GLU A 650 10.45 31.18 6.97
N ALA A 651 10.68 29.88 6.77
CA ALA A 651 12.02 29.34 6.52
C ALA A 651 12.55 29.69 5.11
N ILE A 652 11.65 29.91 4.13
CA ILE A 652 12.01 30.39 2.80
C ILE A 652 12.34 31.89 2.84
N GLU A 653 11.56 32.68 3.58
CA GLU A 653 11.83 34.12 3.78
C GLU A 653 13.20 34.35 4.43
N ILE A 654 13.52 33.62 5.50
CA ILE A 654 14.85 33.66 6.14
C ILE A 654 15.97 33.26 5.14
N LEU A 655 15.75 32.24 4.30
CA LEU A 655 16.75 31.84 3.30
C LEU A 655 16.95 32.90 2.22
N LYS A 656 15.89 33.59 1.81
CA LYS A 656 15.91 34.69 0.83
C LYS A 656 16.64 35.92 1.38
N GLU A 657 16.44 36.27 2.64
CA GLU A 657 17.22 37.31 3.32
C GLU A 657 18.72 36.94 3.33
N LEU A 658 19.06 35.70 3.73
CA LEU A 658 20.45 35.21 3.71
C LEU A 658 21.07 35.23 2.31
N CYS A 659 20.35 34.84 1.26
CA CYS A 659 20.83 34.85 -0.13
C CYS A 659 21.24 36.25 -0.63
N SER A 660 20.74 37.31 -0.01
CA SER A 660 21.12 38.69 -0.33
C SER A 660 22.52 39.06 0.21
N THR A 661 23.02 38.29 1.18
CA THR A 661 24.33 38.49 1.84
C THR A 661 25.33 37.37 1.50
N GLU A 662 24.87 36.12 1.42
CA GLU A 662 25.72 34.93 1.33
C GLU A 662 25.44 34.14 0.04
N VAL A 663 26.40 34.22 -0.90
CA VAL A 663 26.31 33.62 -2.24
C VAL A 663 26.08 32.10 -2.20
N VAL A 664 26.62 31.40 -1.20
CA VAL A 664 26.48 29.94 -1.06
C VAL A 664 25.02 29.50 -0.85
N CYS A 665 24.18 30.35 -0.25
CA CYS A 665 22.76 30.04 -0.05
C CYS A 665 21.97 29.93 -1.37
N LEU A 666 22.43 30.57 -2.45
CA LEU A 666 21.83 30.45 -3.79
C LEU A 666 21.94 29.03 -4.36
N ALA A 667 23.06 28.34 -4.07
CA ALA A 667 23.25 26.94 -4.45
C ALA A 667 22.30 26.00 -3.65
N ILE A 668 21.99 26.35 -2.40
CA ILE A 668 20.97 25.63 -1.60
C ILE A 668 19.59 25.79 -2.27
N LEU A 669 19.20 27.01 -2.66
CA LEU A 669 17.95 27.24 -3.38
C LEU A 669 17.88 26.47 -4.72
N GLN A 670 18.97 26.44 -5.49
CA GLN A 670 19.06 25.66 -6.73
C GLN A 670 18.81 24.16 -6.48
N GLU A 671 19.50 23.57 -5.52
CA GLU A 671 19.32 22.15 -5.17
C GLU A 671 17.92 21.87 -4.59
N MET A 672 17.30 22.83 -3.88
CA MET A 672 15.91 22.71 -3.44
C MET A 672 14.91 22.68 -4.60
N VAL A 673 15.12 23.47 -5.67
CA VAL A 673 14.30 23.39 -6.90
C VAL A 673 14.41 22.00 -7.55
N VAL A 674 15.62 21.41 -7.57
CA VAL A 674 15.86 20.11 -8.21
C VAL A 674 15.33 18.94 -7.37
N ARG A 675 15.63 18.92 -6.06
CA ARG A 675 15.36 17.78 -5.15
C ARG A 675 14.00 17.82 -4.46
N ARG A 676 13.26 18.92 -4.50
CA ARG A 676 11.92 19.04 -3.88
C ARG A 676 10.83 19.50 -4.87
N PRO A 677 10.44 18.66 -5.84
CA PRO A 677 9.38 18.97 -6.80
C PRO A 677 8.06 19.54 -6.20
N PRO A 678 7.52 19.08 -5.05
CA PRO A 678 6.18 19.50 -4.62
C PRO A 678 5.96 21.01 -4.37
N ARG A 679 7.02 21.78 -4.08
CA ARG A 679 6.94 23.25 -3.88
C ARG A 679 7.94 24.03 -4.74
N PHE A 680 8.43 23.44 -5.84
CA PHE A 680 9.54 24.01 -6.64
C PHE A 680 9.30 25.47 -7.08
N LEU A 681 8.04 25.84 -7.37
CA LEU A 681 7.64 27.18 -7.79
C LEU A 681 7.99 28.26 -6.75
N MET A 682 7.96 27.94 -5.45
CA MET A 682 8.31 28.89 -4.40
C MET A 682 9.82 29.12 -4.33
N TYR A 683 10.61 28.05 -4.47
CA TYR A 683 12.07 28.11 -4.44
C TYR A 683 12.65 28.78 -5.69
N ILE A 684 12.10 28.51 -6.87
CA ILE A 684 12.54 29.17 -8.12
C ILE A 684 12.17 30.65 -8.12
N ASN A 685 10.99 31.04 -7.59
CA ASN A 685 10.63 32.45 -7.45
C ASN A 685 11.54 33.19 -6.45
N ALA A 686 11.95 32.56 -5.35
CA ALA A 686 12.95 33.11 -4.43
C ALA A 686 14.30 33.33 -5.15
N LEU A 687 14.78 32.33 -5.90
CA LEU A 687 16.03 32.42 -6.66
C LEU A 687 15.99 33.49 -7.77
N LEU A 688 14.89 33.56 -8.52
CA LEU A 688 14.67 34.52 -9.60
C LEU A 688 14.68 35.99 -9.11
N ILE A 689 14.24 36.26 -7.88
CA ILE A 689 14.31 37.61 -7.29
C ILE A 689 15.76 38.13 -7.23
N HIS A 690 16.72 37.26 -6.90
CA HIS A 690 18.13 37.61 -6.76
C HIS A 690 18.85 37.84 -8.10
N THR A 691 18.29 37.43 -9.25
CA THR A 691 18.88 37.78 -10.58
C THR A 691 18.77 39.28 -10.88
N SER A 692 17.91 40.00 -10.15
CA SER A 692 17.72 41.46 -10.26
C SER A 692 18.51 42.27 -9.22
N HIS A 693 19.36 41.61 -8.41
CA HIS A 693 20.07 42.20 -7.27
C HIS A 693 21.17 43.18 -7.70
N GLU A 694 21.46 44.18 -6.84
CA GLU A 694 22.49 45.19 -7.09
C GLU A 694 23.92 44.63 -6.98
N ASN A 695 24.23 43.90 -5.90
CA ASN A 695 25.51 43.21 -5.73
C ASN A 695 25.78 42.25 -6.90
N GLN A 696 26.95 42.39 -7.51
CA GLN A 696 27.38 41.65 -8.70
C GLN A 696 27.57 40.15 -8.43
N ASP A 697 28.23 39.77 -7.33
CA ASP A 697 28.57 38.36 -7.05
C ASP A 697 27.32 37.50 -6.81
N VAL A 698 26.35 38.06 -6.07
CA VAL A 698 25.02 37.47 -5.83
C VAL A 698 24.26 37.33 -7.15
N ARG A 699 24.24 38.38 -7.97
CA ARG A 699 23.54 38.39 -9.25
C ARG A 699 24.11 37.38 -10.24
N GLU A 700 25.42 37.36 -10.45
CA GLU A 700 26.06 36.46 -11.41
C GLU A 700 25.89 35.00 -10.99
N THR A 701 26.01 34.70 -9.70
CA THR A 701 25.76 33.34 -9.19
C THR A 701 24.29 32.95 -9.35
N ALA A 702 23.33 33.82 -9.00
CA ALA A 702 21.91 33.54 -9.17
C ALA A 702 21.54 33.29 -10.65
N ILE A 703 22.10 34.07 -11.57
CA ILE A 703 21.90 33.87 -13.01
C ILE A 703 22.52 32.54 -13.47
N ASN A 704 23.73 32.19 -13.04
CA ASN A 704 24.36 30.91 -13.36
C ASN A 704 23.52 29.71 -12.85
N CYS A 705 22.96 29.80 -11.64
CA CYS A 705 22.03 28.80 -11.10
C CYS A 705 20.76 28.68 -11.96
N ILE A 706 20.17 29.80 -12.39
CA ILE A 706 18.98 29.80 -13.25
C ILE A 706 19.28 29.27 -14.66
N VAL A 707 20.44 29.59 -15.24
CA VAL A 707 20.88 29.04 -16.53
C VAL A 707 21.09 27.52 -16.45
N ALA A 708 21.62 27.00 -15.34
CA ALA A 708 21.69 25.56 -15.11
C ALA A 708 20.30 24.91 -15.02
N LEU A 709 19.34 25.56 -14.35
CA LEU A 709 17.95 25.09 -14.24
C LEU A 709 17.17 25.17 -15.57
N HIS A 710 17.51 26.12 -16.45
CA HIS A 710 16.94 26.27 -17.80
C HIS A 710 17.22 25.06 -18.72
N THR A 711 18.09 24.13 -18.34
CA THR A 711 18.25 22.85 -19.06
C THR A 711 17.03 21.93 -18.95
N ARG A 712 16.12 22.16 -17.97
CA ARG A 712 14.91 21.36 -17.76
C ARG A 712 13.70 21.99 -18.45
N ILE A 713 13.06 21.21 -19.32
CA ILE A 713 11.89 21.63 -20.12
C ILE A 713 10.77 22.22 -19.23
N ASP A 714 10.48 21.59 -18.09
CA ASP A 714 9.43 22.01 -17.15
C ASP A 714 9.66 23.40 -16.52
N LEU A 715 10.90 23.89 -16.52
CA LEU A 715 11.30 25.16 -15.90
C LEU A 715 11.54 26.28 -16.92
N GLN A 716 11.76 25.93 -18.19
CA GLN A 716 12.07 26.89 -19.26
C GLN A 716 10.98 27.94 -19.40
N SER A 717 9.71 27.54 -19.53
CA SER A 717 8.57 28.46 -19.66
C SER A 717 8.48 29.45 -18.49
N ILE A 718 8.65 28.99 -17.26
CA ILE A 718 8.56 29.85 -16.05
C ILE A 718 9.71 30.87 -16.01
N ILE A 719 10.93 30.45 -16.36
CA ILE A 719 12.11 31.33 -16.40
C ILE A 719 11.96 32.37 -17.53
N GLU A 720 11.48 31.94 -18.71
CA GLU A 720 11.21 32.82 -19.85
C GLU A 720 10.10 33.83 -19.55
N GLU A 721 8.95 33.39 -19.02
CA GLU A 721 7.84 34.25 -18.60
C GLU A 721 8.29 35.29 -17.58
N TYR A 722 9.16 34.92 -16.62
CA TYR A 722 9.73 35.87 -15.65
C TYR A 722 10.65 36.90 -16.32
N ALA A 723 11.51 36.47 -17.25
CA ALA A 723 12.40 37.36 -17.97
C ALA A 723 11.62 38.32 -18.89
N ILE A 724 10.57 37.84 -19.55
CA ILE A 724 9.63 38.65 -20.35
C ILE A 724 8.85 39.61 -19.45
N LEU A 725 8.38 39.19 -18.28
CA LEU A 725 7.70 40.07 -17.31
C LEU A 725 8.59 41.26 -16.93
N TYR A 726 9.85 41.02 -16.57
CA TYR A 726 10.80 42.10 -16.24
C TYR A 726 11.09 43.02 -17.42
N LEU A 727 11.16 42.47 -18.64
CA LEU A 727 11.25 43.26 -19.86
C LEU A 727 10.00 44.15 -20.06
N THR A 728 8.79 43.62 -19.85
CA THR A 728 7.55 44.40 -19.98
C THR A 728 7.44 45.55 -18.99
N PHE A 729 8.06 45.47 -17.81
CA PHE A 729 8.11 46.60 -16.87
C PHE A 729 8.73 47.85 -17.50
N LEU A 730 9.67 47.73 -18.44
CA LEU A 730 10.26 48.86 -19.15
C LEU A 730 9.27 49.63 -20.05
N ARG A 731 8.10 49.05 -20.33
CA ARG A 731 6.98 49.73 -21.03
C ARG A 731 6.23 50.71 -20.11
N LEU A 732 6.43 50.65 -18.79
CA LEU A 732 5.74 51.51 -17.82
C LEU A 732 6.38 52.90 -17.69
N PRO A 733 5.60 53.98 -17.51
CA PRO A 733 6.12 55.34 -17.41
C PRO A 733 6.93 55.62 -16.13
N LYS A 734 6.77 54.78 -15.10
CA LYS A 734 7.55 54.80 -13.85
C LYS A 734 7.99 53.36 -13.49
N PRO A 735 9.12 53.17 -12.81
CA PRO A 735 9.54 51.84 -12.38
C PRO A 735 8.55 51.26 -11.35
N PRO A 736 8.09 50.01 -11.52
CA PRO A 736 7.18 49.38 -10.56
C PRO A 736 7.86 49.09 -9.22
N GLU A 737 7.09 49.14 -8.13
CA GLU A 737 7.56 48.96 -6.75
C GLU A 737 8.33 47.63 -6.54
N VAL A 738 7.99 46.60 -7.31
CA VAL A 738 8.62 45.27 -7.33
C VAL A 738 10.13 45.31 -7.63
N LEU A 739 10.66 46.37 -8.26
CA LEU A 739 12.09 46.52 -8.54
C LEU A 739 12.92 47.00 -7.33
N PHE A 740 12.25 47.47 -6.27
CA PHE A 740 12.84 48.01 -5.05
C PHE A 740 12.54 47.10 -3.85
N GLY A 741 13.38 47.18 -2.82
CA GLY A 741 13.29 46.37 -1.60
C GLY A 741 14.67 46.00 -1.03
N PRO A 742 14.76 45.70 0.27
CA PRO A 742 16.01 45.31 0.92
C PRO A 742 16.63 44.06 0.27
N ASP A 743 15.81 43.04 -0.02
CA ASP A 743 16.20 41.76 -0.67
C ASP A 743 16.76 41.89 -2.10
N LYS A 744 16.79 43.12 -2.64
CA LYS A 744 17.30 43.45 -3.99
C LYS A 744 18.52 44.38 -3.96
N GLY A 745 18.93 44.82 -2.77
CA GLY A 745 19.97 45.83 -2.56
C GLY A 745 19.49 47.28 -2.76
N ARG A 746 18.23 47.50 -3.18
CA ARG A 746 17.68 48.83 -3.51
C ARG A 746 16.60 49.26 -2.51
N PRO A 747 16.94 49.76 -1.31
CA PRO A 747 15.97 50.09 -0.28
C PRO A 747 15.12 51.32 -0.61
N GLU A 748 15.63 52.27 -1.41
CA GLU A 748 14.92 53.50 -1.75
C GLU A 748 14.12 53.38 -3.07
N ARG A 749 12.86 53.80 -3.02
CA ARG A 749 11.99 53.88 -4.20
C ARG A 749 12.33 55.10 -5.03
N SER A 750 12.82 54.90 -6.26
CA SER A 750 12.93 55.98 -7.25
C SER A 750 11.59 56.21 -7.97
N GLU A 751 11.20 57.47 -8.16
CA GLU A 751 10.08 57.84 -9.03
C GLU A 751 10.42 57.84 -10.53
N TYR A 752 11.72 57.83 -10.86
CA TYR A 752 12.26 57.90 -12.22
C TYR A 752 13.08 56.64 -12.55
N TRP A 753 13.15 56.29 -13.83
CA TRP A 753 14.00 55.20 -14.30
C TRP A 753 15.50 55.56 -14.20
N THR A 754 16.22 54.93 -13.27
CA THR A 754 17.69 55.01 -13.19
C THR A 754 18.35 53.99 -14.13
N GLU A 755 19.61 54.24 -14.53
CA GLU A 755 20.33 53.31 -15.41
C GLU A 755 20.50 51.92 -14.75
N GLU A 756 20.65 51.84 -13.41
CA GLU A 756 20.67 50.57 -12.68
C GLU A 756 19.32 49.85 -12.66
N ALA A 757 18.20 50.57 -12.47
CA ALA A 757 16.87 49.97 -12.48
C ALA A 757 16.50 49.43 -13.88
N ILE A 758 16.94 50.11 -14.95
CA ILE A 758 16.77 49.63 -16.33
C ILE A 758 17.61 48.36 -16.56
N ARG A 759 18.88 48.36 -16.13
CA ARG A 759 19.77 47.18 -16.23
C ARG A 759 19.23 45.99 -15.41
N ALA A 760 18.61 46.24 -14.25
CA ALA A 760 17.99 45.21 -13.41
C ALA A 760 16.90 44.39 -14.14
N CYS A 761 16.13 45.02 -15.03
CA CYS A 761 15.17 44.35 -15.90
C CYS A 761 15.80 43.52 -17.03
N LEU A 762 17.06 43.79 -17.38
CA LEU A 762 17.72 43.22 -18.54
C LEU A 762 18.70 42.09 -18.20
N TYR A 763 19.24 42.03 -16.98
CA TYR A 763 20.33 41.09 -16.63
C TYR A 763 20.02 39.62 -16.96
N LEU A 764 18.91 39.07 -16.47
CA LEU A 764 18.52 37.68 -16.75
C LEU A 764 18.21 37.49 -18.24
N TYR A 765 17.42 38.40 -18.81
CA TYR A 765 16.95 38.33 -20.19
C TYR A 765 18.11 38.31 -21.21
N LEU A 766 19.14 39.15 -21.00
CA LEU A 766 20.31 39.22 -21.88
C LEU A 766 21.22 37.98 -21.80
N VAL A 767 21.18 37.23 -20.70
CA VAL A 767 21.93 35.96 -20.57
C VAL A 767 21.14 34.77 -21.15
N LEU A 768 19.81 34.86 -21.19
CA LEU A 768 18.95 33.87 -21.88
C LEU A 768 18.93 34.06 -23.40
N LEU A 769 19.15 35.29 -23.90
CA LEU A 769 19.08 35.63 -25.33
C LEU A 769 19.96 34.74 -26.25
N PRO A 770 21.23 34.39 -25.91
CA PRO A 770 22.04 33.49 -26.72
C PRO A 770 21.60 32.02 -26.65
N ILE A 771 20.84 31.64 -25.62
CA ILE A 771 20.33 30.29 -25.39
C ILE A 771 19.02 30.07 -26.16
N LYS A 772 18.12 31.07 -26.16
CA LYS A 772 16.87 31.07 -26.92
C LYS A 772 16.73 32.32 -27.78
N GLN A 773 17.11 32.16 -29.04
CA GLN A 773 17.20 33.24 -30.03
C GLN A 773 15.84 33.89 -30.35
N GLU A 774 14.74 33.12 -30.28
CA GLU A 774 13.36 33.59 -30.51
C GLU A 774 12.95 34.76 -29.60
N LEU A 775 13.55 34.88 -28.41
CA LEU A 775 13.25 35.97 -27.48
C LEU A 775 13.53 37.35 -28.10
N ILE A 776 14.45 37.46 -29.06
CA ILE A 776 14.85 38.73 -29.69
C ILE A 776 13.66 39.54 -30.25
N HIS A 777 12.59 38.87 -30.68
CA HIS A 777 11.38 39.53 -31.19
C HIS A 777 10.64 40.32 -30.09
N GLU A 778 10.59 39.80 -28.84
CA GLU A 778 10.00 40.51 -27.69
C GLU A 778 10.87 41.69 -27.23
N LEU A 779 12.19 41.59 -27.37
CA LEU A 779 13.09 42.73 -27.17
C LEU A 779 12.81 43.84 -28.18
N ALA A 780 12.67 43.50 -29.46
CA ALA A 780 12.36 44.45 -30.52
C ALA A 780 10.99 45.12 -30.32
N ALA A 781 9.95 44.32 -30.02
CA ALA A 781 8.61 44.82 -29.74
C ALA A 781 8.58 45.76 -28.52
N THR A 782 9.28 45.40 -27.45
CA THR A 782 9.39 46.24 -26.25
C THR A 782 10.23 47.49 -26.51
N TYR A 783 11.33 47.38 -27.26
CA TYR A 783 12.18 48.51 -27.62
C TYR A 783 11.37 49.61 -28.32
N VAL A 784 10.51 49.29 -29.30
CA VAL A 784 9.67 50.31 -29.97
C VAL A 784 8.86 51.15 -28.97
N LEU A 785 8.25 50.49 -27.98
CA LEU A 785 7.31 51.08 -27.00
C LEU A 785 7.99 51.82 -25.82
N THR A 786 9.32 51.74 -25.67
CA THR A 786 10.03 52.30 -24.50
C THR A 786 10.45 53.78 -24.65
N GLY A 787 10.73 54.45 -23.52
CA GLY A 787 11.22 55.83 -23.48
C GLY A 787 12.68 55.99 -23.96
N ALA A 788 13.09 57.23 -24.26
CA ALA A 788 14.39 57.52 -24.88
C ALA A 788 15.61 57.07 -24.04
N ASP A 789 15.55 57.24 -22.72
CA ASP A 789 16.66 56.87 -21.82
C ASP A 789 16.76 55.35 -21.64
N VAL A 790 15.62 54.66 -21.64
CA VAL A 790 15.55 53.19 -21.68
C VAL A 790 16.15 52.65 -22.98
N LYS A 791 15.78 53.24 -24.14
CA LYS A 791 16.34 52.88 -25.45
C LYS A 791 17.86 53.03 -25.50
N ARG A 792 18.40 54.14 -24.98
CA ARG A 792 19.86 54.37 -24.90
C ARG A 792 20.56 53.31 -24.03
N THR A 793 19.97 52.93 -22.90
CA THR A 793 20.53 51.91 -22.00
C THR A 793 20.47 50.51 -22.63
N ILE A 794 19.34 50.13 -23.26
CA ILE A 794 19.22 48.85 -23.98
C ILE A 794 20.33 48.71 -25.03
N LEU A 795 20.50 49.72 -25.91
CA LEU A 795 21.52 49.68 -26.97
C LEU A 795 22.96 49.51 -26.45
N ARG A 796 23.29 50.04 -25.27
CA ARG A 796 24.62 49.89 -24.65
C ARG A 796 24.93 48.48 -24.17
N VAL A 797 23.91 47.73 -23.71
CA VAL A 797 24.11 46.41 -23.06
C VAL A 797 23.79 45.24 -24.00
N VAL A 798 23.01 45.47 -25.06
CA VAL A 798 22.61 44.45 -26.04
C VAL A 798 23.75 44.02 -27.00
N GLU A 799 24.76 44.86 -27.26
CA GLU A 799 25.82 44.55 -28.24
C GLU A 799 26.58 43.24 -27.90
N GLN A 800 26.94 43.04 -26.63
CA GLN A 800 27.74 41.89 -26.20
C GLN A 800 26.98 40.56 -26.26
N PRO A 801 25.73 40.44 -25.75
CA PRO A 801 24.87 39.27 -25.98
C PRO A 801 24.59 38.98 -27.45
N VAL A 802 24.36 40.02 -28.28
CA VAL A 802 24.11 39.83 -29.72
C VAL A 802 25.35 39.30 -30.44
N ARG A 803 26.56 39.72 -30.06
CA ARG A 803 27.81 39.13 -30.59
C ARG A 803 28.00 37.65 -30.17
N ALA A 804 27.39 37.22 -29.06
CA ALA A 804 27.41 35.82 -28.64
C ALA A 804 26.41 34.94 -29.41
N MET A 805 25.42 35.53 -30.08
CA MET A 805 24.58 34.82 -31.04
C MET A 805 25.35 34.58 -32.35
N GLY A 806 25.39 33.34 -32.80
CA GLY A 806 26.05 32.98 -34.07
C GLY A 806 25.34 33.59 -35.28
N MET A 807 26.07 33.77 -36.39
CA MET A 807 25.56 34.36 -37.65
C MET A 807 24.41 33.57 -38.33
N HIS A 808 23.98 32.45 -37.75
CA HIS A 808 22.87 31.62 -38.20
C HIS A 808 21.64 31.68 -37.27
N SER A 809 21.64 32.61 -36.29
CA SER A 809 20.44 32.96 -35.52
C SER A 809 19.34 33.51 -36.45
N PRO A 810 18.06 33.15 -36.21
CA PRO A 810 16.91 33.69 -36.95
C PRO A 810 16.67 35.19 -36.67
#